data_AF-A0A8C7Z774-F1
#
_entry.id   AF-A0A8C7Z774-F1
#
_cell.length_a   1.000
_cell.length_b   1.000
_cell.length_c   1.000
_cell.angle_alpha   90.00
_cell.angle_beta   90.00
_cell.angle_gamma   90.00
#
_symmetry.space_group_name_H-M   'P 1'
#
loop_
_entity.id
_entity.type
_entity.pdbx_description
1 polymer ?
#
loop_
_entity_poly.entity_id
_entity_poly.type
_entity_poly.pdbx_seq_one_letter_code
_entity_poly.pdbx_strand_id
1 'polypeptide(L)'
;MESETLNCLAEDASRQTIVVGGGSADIEWIESLTTSTSPIFGRVNVVQLEDKASFALTVVNENQDIVAHAVFVDHPIGDLVDQAQWEQFLHKHFSSQQCTSLNTLFLHLFVAREDFATTTYIFYFQDVDYLRAHYNIDNYIQFSQYRSEEHAHIRHFVLKPFLRLLSKHFFKEVLRLAHKSCLYYRTYPSHCSHQDSCVDPLDFVLNYAVPISPRKQIIYPLEELGNDAPSIRLTEEQAPFALSLICRKFLVQPRRNINTRIVVVGASDTGLSFLETLCLCPNLKFNNLALVSTHGFPGDCDHKDMGFLSTSHAYNSKELALIHSNINVVKGKMVSINRKSKYVLVSGVGKVPYNYLILCTGLQYSVPNLTVENVSDPSSDHLQPQPTEQTNPGVVPSNLFTLNDVHDCMSARHWLCANFLDQKDNAIIYGDNIDAYISVETLLSLGIPGARIHLVLPPPEPAVCTFPNSVVENAIAAALKVANVHVHRDFVLAQMNSDEHPDRLTSVTFTKDSEPLHLQCGVFLNLSGKEIDCDVLESIQKSLLLFDDRLVIRATFLTTDSSIYGAGPLTRFSHWYHSDEWSHANFNSKEVGQDLAETLLSKLDAIVENLEEESSVEGRLLPIYKQAKIQGGKLPGGFNFLHVTKPSPTTTTQIVTGGVKTGNYFCIELDCNGLVETIICLSLEPLPISNYLTLYGKHEKLLGQMLRRYREDLLQDLYRNILPFVQFQFVVRKKKVTLTVFCCFFIVKYEIYLTKVM
;
A
#
# COMPACT_ATOMS: atom_id res chain seq x y z
N MET A 1 -15.92 43.11 -18.89
CA MET A 1 -17.28 43.19 -18.31
C MET A 1 -17.61 42.06 -17.34
N GLU A 2 -17.06 40.84 -17.47
CA GLU A 2 -17.23 39.77 -16.45
C GLU A 2 -16.23 39.83 -15.28
N SER A 3 -15.07 40.48 -15.42
CA SER A 3 -14.08 40.60 -14.34
C SER A 3 -14.40 41.70 -13.32
N GLU A 4 -15.17 42.71 -13.70
CA GLU A 4 -15.57 43.81 -12.80
C GLU A 4 -16.77 43.38 -11.93
N THR A 5 -17.71 42.60 -12.46
CA THR A 5 -18.82 42.02 -11.69
C THR A 5 -18.35 40.95 -10.68
N LEU A 6 -17.29 40.18 -11.00
CA LEU A 6 -16.70 39.23 -10.05
C LEU A 6 -15.90 39.91 -8.93
N ASN A 7 -15.25 41.03 -9.20
CA ASN A 7 -14.54 41.80 -8.17
C ASN A 7 -15.53 42.52 -7.23
N CYS A 8 -16.65 43.04 -7.73
CA CYS A 8 -17.69 43.62 -6.89
C CYS A 8 -18.35 42.59 -5.95
N LEU A 9 -18.58 41.35 -6.43
CA LEU A 9 -19.13 40.28 -5.57
C LEU A 9 -18.11 39.74 -4.54
N ALA A 10 -16.81 39.81 -4.84
CA ALA A 10 -15.75 39.40 -3.93
C ALA A 10 -15.43 40.44 -2.84
N GLU A 11 -15.61 41.74 -3.13
CA GLU A 11 -15.52 42.80 -2.13
C GLU A 11 -16.71 42.76 -1.15
N ASP A 12 -17.95 42.53 -1.63
CA ASP A 12 -19.16 42.43 -0.78
C ASP A 12 -19.16 41.21 0.17
N ALA A 13 -18.49 40.11 -0.20
CA ALA A 13 -18.40 38.92 0.67
C ALA A 13 -17.38 39.08 1.81
N SER A 14 -16.48 40.06 1.73
CA SER A 14 -15.36 40.22 2.67
C SER A 14 -15.72 40.96 3.96
N ARG A 15 -16.96 41.41 4.12
CA ARG A 15 -17.43 42.25 5.25
C ARG A 15 -18.78 41.80 5.83
N GLN A 16 -18.97 40.49 5.95
CA GLN A 16 -20.16 39.92 6.58
C GLN A 16 -19.93 39.71 8.07
N THR A 17 -20.93 40.07 8.88
CA THR A 17 -20.87 39.91 10.35
C THR A 17 -21.72 38.72 10.75
N ILE A 18 -21.13 37.75 11.45
CA ILE A 18 -21.86 36.62 12.03
C ILE A 18 -22.38 37.08 13.38
N VAL A 19 -23.71 37.10 13.53
CA VAL A 19 -24.36 37.40 14.81
C VAL A 19 -24.82 36.08 15.42
N VAL A 20 -24.35 35.81 16.63
CA VAL A 20 -24.79 34.66 17.43
C VAL A 20 -25.92 35.14 18.34
N GLY A 21 -27.15 34.76 18.00
CA GLY A 21 -28.38 35.18 18.68
C GLY A 21 -29.30 35.99 17.77
N GLY A 22 -30.43 35.38 17.38
CA GLY A 22 -31.52 36.06 16.66
C GLY A 22 -32.42 36.81 17.64
N GLY A 23 -32.79 38.04 17.30
CA GLY A 23 -33.78 38.81 18.06
C GLY A 23 -35.16 38.65 17.45
N SER A 24 -36.23 38.89 18.23
CA SER A 24 -37.61 38.83 17.74
C SER A 24 -37.93 39.78 16.57
N ALA A 25 -37.01 40.69 16.22
CA ALA A 25 -37.11 41.61 15.09
C ALA A 25 -36.78 40.94 13.74
N ASP A 26 -36.16 39.76 13.75
CA ASP A 26 -35.65 39.08 12.56
C ASP A 26 -36.67 38.10 11.93
N ILE A 27 -37.76 37.81 12.65
CA ILE A 27 -38.76 36.77 12.34
C ILE A 27 -39.50 37.03 11.02
N GLU A 28 -39.96 38.27 10.80
CA GLU A 28 -40.71 38.61 9.56
C GLU A 28 -39.85 38.39 8.30
N TRP A 29 -38.54 38.63 8.42
CA TRP A 29 -37.61 38.42 7.32
C TRP A 29 -37.31 36.94 7.10
N ILE A 30 -37.11 36.17 8.18
CA ILE A 30 -36.90 34.72 8.12
C ILE A 30 -38.12 34.05 7.47
N GLU A 31 -39.33 34.43 7.86
CA GLU A 31 -40.58 33.93 7.27
C GLU A 31 -40.67 34.23 5.77
N SER A 32 -40.21 35.40 5.31
CA SER A 32 -40.23 35.75 3.88
C SER A 32 -39.39 34.81 3.00
N LEU A 33 -38.35 34.19 3.56
CA LEU A 33 -37.46 33.24 2.86
C LEU A 33 -37.80 31.76 3.10
N THR A 34 -38.72 31.44 4.01
CA THR A 34 -39.16 30.04 4.21
C THR A 34 -39.85 29.44 3.00
N THR A 35 -40.34 30.27 2.07
CA THR A 35 -41.02 29.83 0.84
C THR A 35 -40.15 28.92 -0.04
N SER A 36 -38.82 29.13 -0.06
CA SER A 36 -37.88 28.34 -0.87
C SER A 36 -37.44 27.02 -0.19
N THR A 37 -37.59 26.90 1.13
CA THR A 37 -37.07 25.76 1.92
C THR A 37 -38.17 24.87 2.53
N SER A 38 -39.45 25.25 2.35
CA SER A 38 -40.63 24.46 2.70
C SER A 38 -40.66 23.01 2.17
N PRO A 39 -40.11 22.66 0.99
CA PRO A 39 -40.07 21.27 0.53
C PRO A 39 -39.16 20.36 1.38
N ILE A 40 -38.16 20.93 2.05
CA ILE A 40 -37.13 20.18 2.80
C ILE A 40 -37.49 20.11 4.29
N PHE A 41 -37.96 21.21 4.86
CA PHE A 41 -38.23 21.34 6.30
C PHE A 41 -39.73 21.32 6.66
N GLY A 42 -40.62 21.25 5.67
CA GLY A 42 -42.07 21.27 5.88
C GLY A 42 -42.61 22.67 6.21
N ARG A 43 -43.81 22.73 6.80
CA ARG A 43 -44.36 23.99 7.35
C ARG A 43 -43.78 24.20 8.74
N VAL A 44 -42.85 25.13 8.84
CA VAL A 44 -42.17 25.48 10.10
C VAL A 44 -42.81 26.75 10.68
N ASN A 45 -43.20 26.72 11.95
CA ASN A 45 -43.55 27.91 12.70
C ASN A 45 -42.25 28.51 13.26
N VAL A 46 -41.74 29.55 12.60
CA VAL A 46 -40.42 30.15 12.90
C VAL A 46 -40.36 30.64 14.34
N VAL A 47 -41.44 31.26 14.84
CA VAL A 47 -41.53 31.77 16.22
C VAL A 47 -41.35 30.63 17.24
N GLN A 48 -42.10 29.54 17.08
CA GLN A 48 -42.01 28.40 18.00
C GLN A 48 -40.67 27.67 17.91
N LEU A 49 -40.02 27.72 16.74
CA LEU A 49 -38.75 27.06 16.52
C LEU A 49 -37.59 27.86 17.12
N GLU A 50 -37.61 29.19 17.00
CA GLU A 50 -36.63 30.05 17.67
C GLU A 50 -36.72 29.93 19.20
N ASP A 51 -37.93 29.88 19.76
CA ASP A 51 -38.13 29.69 21.21
C ASP A 51 -37.59 28.35 21.73
N LYS A 52 -37.54 27.33 20.87
CA LYS A 52 -37.05 25.98 21.19
C LYS A 52 -35.62 25.73 20.72
N ALA A 53 -34.98 26.70 20.08
CA ALA A 53 -33.67 26.53 19.50
C ALA A 53 -32.61 26.34 20.60
N SER A 54 -31.86 25.25 20.52
CA SER A 54 -30.65 25.08 21.32
C SER A 54 -29.53 25.99 20.81
N PHE A 55 -29.53 26.29 19.51
CA PHE A 55 -28.59 27.20 18.88
C PHE A 55 -29.20 27.81 17.60
N ALA A 56 -29.06 29.11 17.42
CA ALA A 56 -29.47 29.80 16.19
C ALA A 56 -28.33 30.69 15.67
N LEU A 57 -28.16 30.71 14.35
CA LEU A 57 -27.12 31.44 13.66
C LEU A 57 -27.75 32.35 12.61
N THR A 58 -27.52 33.66 12.72
CA THR A 58 -27.97 34.66 11.75
C THR A 58 -26.74 35.30 11.10
N VAL A 59 -26.72 35.31 9.77
CA VAL A 59 -25.68 35.98 8.98
C VAL A 59 -26.26 37.25 8.40
N VAL A 60 -25.60 38.39 8.63
CA VAL A 60 -26.00 39.69 8.09
C VAL A 60 -24.93 40.28 7.17
N ASN A 61 -25.35 41.07 6.18
CA ASN A 61 -24.47 41.83 5.29
C ASN A 61 -24.00 43.15 5.94
N GLU A 62 -23.23 43.96 5.21
CA GLU A 62 -22.77 45.28 5.66
C GLU A 62 -23.90 46.25 6.04
N ASN A 63 -25.08 46.08 5.44
CA ASN A 63 -26.25 46.92 5.68
C ASN A 63 -27.12 46.42 6.86
N GLN A 64 -26.66 45.39 7.60
CA GLN A 64 -27.44 44.65 8.59
C GLN A 64 -28.67 43.91 8.03
N ASP A 65 -28.76 43.73 6.71
CA ASP A 65 -29.76 42.84 6.14
C ASP A 65 -29.34 41.40 6.42
N ILE A 66 -30.28 40.59 6.88
CA ILE A 66 -30.06 39.16 7.03
C ILE A 66 -29.82 38.57 5.63
N VAL A 67 -28.93 37.58 5.55
CA VAL A 67 -28.54 36.89 4.32
C VAL A 67 -28.83 35.39 4.42
N ALA A 68 -28.66 34.85 5.63
CA ALA A 68 -29.15 33.52 5.99
C ALA A 68 -29.38 33.38 7.48
N HIS A 69 -30.18 32.38 7.82
CA HIS A 69 -30.51 32.02 9.17
C HIS A 69 -30.63 30.49 9.29
N ALA A 70 -30.05 29.94 10.36
CA ALA A 70 -30.05 28.52 10.65
C ALA A 70 -30.45 28.27 12.10
N VAL A 71 -31.40 27.35 12.33
CA VAL A 71 -31.89 26.97 13.66
C VAL A 71 -31.56 25.51 13.93
N PHE A 72 -30.98 25.25 15.08
CA PHE A 72 -30.58 23.94 15.54
C PHE A 72 -31.27 23.58 16.86
N VAL A 73 -31.72 22.34 16.95
CA VAL A 73 -32.43 21.78 18.11
C VAL A 73 -31.79 20.43 18.48
N ASP A 74 -31.95 20.02 19.72
CA ASP A 74 -31.39 18.80 20.31
C ASP A 74 -32.15 17.49 19.98
N HIS A 75 -33.09 17.53 19.03
CA HIS A 75 -33.83 16.36 18.53
C HIS A 75 -34.02 16.42 17.01
N PRO A 76 -34.30 15.33 16.28
CA PRO A 76 -34.48 15.35 14.82
C PRO A 76 -35.79 16.03 14.35
N ILE A 77 -35.86 16.33 13.05
CA ILE A 77 -37.01 17.01 12.41
C ILE A 77 -38.18 16.04 12.20
N GLY A 78 -39.39 16.48 12.59
CA GLY A 78 -40.66 15.86 12.20
C GLY A 78 -40.97 14.51 12.88
N ASP A 79 -42.05 13.85 12.43
CA ASP A 79 -42.55 12.56 12.93
C ASP A 79 -41.66 11.36 12.52
N LEU A 80 -40.43 11.59 12.08
CA LEU A 80 -39.48 10.55 11.64
C LEU A 80 -39.18 9.56 12.77
N VAL A 81 -39.08 10.09 13.99
CA VAL A 81 -38.92 9.33 15.23
C VAL A 81 -39.57 10.11 16.36
N ASP A 82 -40.16 9.41 17.34
CA ASP A 82 -40.59 10.04 18.59
C ASP A 82 -39.41 10.80 19.22
N GLN A 83 -39.63 12.09 19.53
CA GLN A 83 -38.63 12.97 20.16
C GLN A 83 -38.15 12.42 21.51
N ALA A 84 -38.93 11.59 22.20
CA ALA A 84 -38.50 10.95 23.43
C ALA A 84 -37.59 9.73 23.19
N GLN A 85 -37.57 9.16 21.98
CA GLN A 85 -36.89 7.90 21.66
C GLN A 85 -35.86 7.99 20.52
N TRP A 86 -35.59 9.19 20.01
CA TRP A 86 -34.68 9.35 18.88
C TRP A 86 -33.25 8.85 19.17
N GLU A 87 -32.77 8.97 20.41
CA GLU A 87 -31.45 8.46 20.79
C GLU A 87 -31.37 6.94 20.60
N GLN A 88 -32.38 6.21 21.11
CA GLN A 88 -32.46 4.75 20.99
C GLN A 88 -32.62 4.31 19.54
N PHE A 89 -33.39 5.06 18.75
CA PHE A 89 -33.53 4.82 17.32
C PHE A 89 -32.21 5.00 16.59
N LEU A 90 -31.48 6.08 16.84
CA LEU A 90 -30.18 6.31 16.20
C LEU A 90 -29.16 5.25 16.63
N HIS A 91 -29.12 4.87 17.91
CA HIS A 91 -28.22 3.81 18.38
C HIS A 91 -28.52 2.44 17.77
N LYS A 92 -29.79 2.18 17.41
CA LYS A 92 -30.25 0.92 16.83
C LYS A 92 -30.06 0.86 15.32
N HIS A 93 -30.27 1.96 14.62
CA HIS A 93 -30.27 2.01 13.16
C HIS A 93 -28.98 2.59 12.54
N PHE A 94 -28.16 3.27 13.35
CA PHE A 94 -26.90 3.86 12.94
C PHE A 94 -25.80 3.50 13.95
N SER A 95 -24.54 3.43 13.51
CA SER A 95 -23.37 3.12 14.35
C SER A 95 -22.96 4.31 15.26
N SER A 96 -23.94 4.91 15.95
CA SER A 96 -23.81 6.20 16.65
C SER A 96 -24.20 6.11 18.12
N GLN A 97 -23.67 5.12 18.85
CA GLN A 97 -23.93 4.88 20.30
C GLN A 97 -23.51 6.05 21.22
N GLN A 98 -22.86 7.08 20.68
CA GLN A 98 -22.37 8.24 21.43
C GLN A 98 -23.25 9.49 21.26
N CYS A 99 -24.28 9.46 20.40
CA CYS A 99 -25.17 10.60 20.18
C CYS A 99 -26.21 10.73 21.29
N THR A 100 -26.23 11.87 21.97
CA THR A 100 -27.21 12.27 23.00
C THR A 100 -27.69 13.69 22.73
N SER A 101 -28.79 14.10 23.36
CA SER A 101 -29.31 15.48 23.31
C SER A 101 -28.29 16.54 23.73
N LEU A 102 -27.29 16.17 24.53
CA LEU A 102 -26.25 17.10 25.01
C LEU A 102 -25.10 17.33 24.01
N ASN A 103 -24.92 16.45 23.02
CA ASN A 103 -23.79 16.52 22.10
C ASN A 103 -24.17 16.44 20.62
N THR A 104 -25.46 16.38 20.32
CA THR A 104 -26.00 16.26 18.97
C THR A 104 -26.98 17.38 18.72
N LEU A 105 -26.76 18.15 17.65
CA LEU A 105 -27.64 19.21 17.20
C LEU A 105 -28.14 18.89 15.80
N PHE A 106 -29.45 18.96 15.62
CA PHE A 106 -30.13 18.75 14.35
C PHE A 106 -30.51 20.09 13.78
N LEU A 107 -30.23 20.30 12.50
CA LEU A 107 -30.65 21.48 11.77
C LEU A 107 -32.16 21.38 11.50
N HIS A 108 -32.97 22.27 12.07
CA HIS A 108 -34.43 22.29 11.91
C HIS A 108 -34.95 23.29 10.89
N LEU A 109 -34.21 24.37 10.70
CA LEU A 109 -34.52 25.36 9.70
C LEU A 109 -33.22 25.90 9.14
N PHE A 110 -33.15 25.98 7.82
CA PHE A 110 -32.14 26.75 7.12
C PHE A 110 -32.85 27.58 6.08
N VAL A 111 -32.68 28.89 6.14
CA VAL A 111 -33.12 29.82 5.10
C VAL A 111 -31.93 30.66 4.69
N ALA A 112 -31.81 30.88 3.39
CA ALA A 112 -30.78 31.70 2.81
C ALA A 112 -31.36 32.37 1.56
N ARG A 113 -30.89 33.57 1.24
CA ARG A 113 -31.10 34.10 -0.12
C ARG A 113 -30.59 33.10 -1.16
N GLU A 114 -31.19 33.06 -2.34
CA GLU A 114 -30.84 32.10 -3.41
C GLU A 114 -29.34 32.12 -3.73
N ASP A 115 -28.72 33.27 -3.54
CA ASP A 115 -27.30 33.56 -3.74
C ASP A 115 -26.38 32.99 -2.63
N PHE A 116 -26.94 32.60 -1.48
CA PHE A 116 -26.21 32.34 -0.23
C PHE A 116 -26.27 30.89 0.28
N ALA A 117 -27.22 30.06 -0.16
CA ALA A 117 -27.43 28.73 0.43
C ALA A 117 -26.17 27.83 0.31
N THR A 118 -25.46 27.66 1.44
CA THR A 118 -24.20 26.92 1.52
C THR A 118 -24.17 25.99 2.74
N THR A 119 -23.89 24.70 2.45
CA THR A 119 -23.15 23.72 3.28
C THR A 119 -23.73 23.20 4.61
N THR A 120 -23.82 21.86 4.71
CA THR A 120 -24.01 21.12 5.97
C THR A 120 -22.69 20.44 6.39
N TYR A 121 -22.32 20.52 7.68
CA TYR A 121 -21.15 19.85 8.26
C TYR A 121 -21.58 18.87 9.33
N ILE A 122 -20.97 17.68 9.36
CA ILE A 122 -21.05 16.80 10.53
C ILE A 122 -19.63 16.40 10.93
N PHE A 123 -19.12 17.04 11.99
CA PHE A 123 -17.87 16.68 12.62
C PHE A 123 -18.16 15.68 13.73
N TYR A 124 -17.54 14.50 13.66
CA TYR A 124 -17.56 13.55 14.77
C TYR A 124 -16.25 13.63 15.53
N PHE A 125 -16.35 13.57 16.85
CA PHE A 125 -15.22 13.30 17.72
C PHE A 125 -14.84 11.83 17.57
N GLN A 126 -13.55 11.57 17.38
CA GLN A 126 -13.03 10.22 17.18
C GLN A 126 -11.88 9.94 18.14
N ASP A 127 -11.63 8.65 18.35
CA ASP A 127 -10.44 8.11 19.03
C ASP A 127 -9.14 8.59 18.33
N VAL A 128 -8.61 9.70 18.83
CA VAL A 128 -7.38 10.34 18.35
C VAL A 128 -6.16 9.47 18.70
N ASP A 129 -6.24 8.68 19.78
CA ASP A 129 -5.16 7.83 20.25
C ASP A 129 -4.89 6.68 19.26
N TYR A 130 -5.95 6.10 18.68
CA TYR A 130 -5.82 5.16 17.57
C TYR A 130 -5.03 5.76 16.40
N LEU A 131 -5.43 6.95 15.95
CA LEU A 131 -4.81 7.64 14.80
C LEU A 131 -3.32 7.93 15.07
N ARG A 132 -3.00 8.40 16.27
CA ARG A 132 -1.61 8.69 16.68
C ARG A 132 -0.77 7.42 16.78
N ALA A 133 -1.34 6.31 17.23
CA ALA A 133 -0.62 5.04 17.28
C ALA A 133 -0.33 4.52 15.86
N HIS A 134 -1.29 4.62 14.94
CA HIS A 134 -1.24 4.00 13.62
C HIS A 134 -0.68 4.85 12.49
N TYR A 135 -0.56 6.17 12.65
CA TYR A 135 -0.08 7.08 11.61
C TYR A 135 0.97 8.04 12.16
N ASN A 136 1.91 8.48 11.32
CA ASN A 136 3.00 9.37 11.71
C ASN A 136 2.56 10.85 11.79
N ILE A 137 1.52 11.11 12.58
CA ILE A 137 0.96 12.46 12.79
C ILE A 137 1.98 13.40 13.45
N ASP A 138 2.81 12.86 14.35
CA ASP A 138 3.83 13.61 15.09
C ASP A 138 4.89 14.28 14.17
N ASN A 139 5.03 13.82 12.92
CA ASN A 139 5.94 14.45 11.94
C ASN A 139 5.42 15.81 11.43
N TYR A 140 4.12 16.06 11.53
CA TYR A 140 3.47 17.24 10.96
C TYR A 140 2.98 18.22 12.02
N ILE A 141 2.53 17.70 13.17
CA ILE A 141 2.04 18.49 14.31
C ILE A 141 2.69 18.02 15.61
N GLN A 142 2.96 18.94 16.52
CA GLN A 142 3.38 18.58 17.87
C GLN A 142 2.16 18.15 18.69
N PHE A 143 1.82 16.87 18.62
CA PHE A 143 0.59 16.32 19.21
C PHE A 143 0.37 16.73 20.67
N SER A 144 1.44 16.74 21.48
CA SER A 144 1.37 17.09 22.91
C SER A 144 0.93 18.54 23.21
N GLN A 145 0.91 19.42 22.21
CA GLN A 145 0.47 20.81 22.38
C GLN A 145 -1.04 20.99 22.15
N TYR A 146 -1.71 19.99 21.57
CA TYR A 146 -3.13 20.05 21.25
C TYR A 146 -3.93 19.16 22.20
N ARG A 147 -5.10 19.65 22.64
CA ARG A 147 -6.03 18.83 23.43
C ARG A 147 -6.77 17.84 22.52
N SER A 148 -7.21 16.70 23.06
CA SER A 148 -8.01 15.72 22.33
C SER A 148 -9.26 16.33 21.68
N GLU A 149 -9.84 17.36 22.30
CA GLU A 149 -11.01 18.09 21.79
C GLU A 149 -10.71 18.95 20.56
N GLU A 150 -9.45 19.35 20.32
CA GLU A 150 -9.07 20.19 19.18
C GLU A 150 -8.89 19.40 17.88
N HIS A 151 -9.01 18.08 17.96
CA HIS A 151 -8.97 17.16 16.83
C HIS A 151 -10.40 16.82 16.40
N ALA A 152 -10.66 16.88 15.10
CA ALA A 152 -11.95 16.48 14.54
C ALA A 152 -11.79 15.68 13.24
N HIS A 153 -12.78 14.86 12.95
CA HIS A 153 -12.83 14.05 11.73
C HIS A 153 -13.90 14.60 10.76
N ILE A 154 -13.54 14.70 9.49
CA ILE A 154 -14.46 15.07 8.41
C ILE A 154 -15.17 13.79 7.93
N ARG A 155 -16.48 13.66 8.21
CA ARG A 155 -17.32 12.57 7.68
C ARG A 155 -18.06 12.93 6.40
N HIS A 156 -18.64 14.14 6.37
CA HIS A 156 -19.39 14.64 5.23
C HIS A 156 -18.94 16.07 4.92
N PHE A 157 -18.72 16.36 3.64
CA PHE A 157 -18.36 17.69 3.17
C PHE A 157 -18.95 17.90 1.77
N VAL A 158 -19.82 18.90 1.63
CA VAL A 158 -20.46 19.22 0.34
C VAL A 158 -20.36 20.72 0.12
N LEU A 159 -19.54 21.15 -0.84
CA LEU A 159 -19.38 22.57 -1.19
C LEU A 159 -19.74 22.79 -2.67
N LYS A 160 -20.54 23.82 -2.93
CA LYS A 160 -20.93 24.17 -4.31
C LYS A 160 -19.69 24.49 -5.16
N PRO A 161 -19.63 24.08 -6.45
CA PRO A 161 -18.43 24.22 -7.28
C PRO A 161 -17.85 25.64 -7.39
N PHE A 162 -18.68 26.68 -7.47
CA PHE A 162 -18.19 28.06 -7.56
C PHE A 162 -17.53 28.56 -6.27
N LEU A 163 -17.85 27.99 -5.12
CA LEU A 163 -17.24 28.32 -3.82
C LEU A 163 -15.94 27.57 -3.56
N ARG A 164 -15.52 26.67 -4.46
CA ARG A 164 -14.25 25.94 -4.34
C ARG A 164 -13.05 26.89 -4.27
N LEU A 165 -13.13 28.09 -4.85
CA LEU A 165 -12.07 29.10 -4.74
C LEU A 165 -11.91 29.65 -3.31
N LEU A 166 -12.97 29.60 -2.51
CA LEU A 166 -13.00 30.09 -1.13
C LEU A 166 -12.68 29.01 -0.09
N SER A 167 -12.40 27.77 -0.52
CA SER A 167 -12.17 26.63 0.38
C SER A 167 -11.09 26.88 1.43
N LYS A 168 -10.05 27.66 1.12
CA LYS A 168 -9.02 28.06 2.09
C LYS A 168 -9.60 28.88 3.24
N HIS A 169 -10.35 29.94 2.92
CA HIS A 169 -10.99 30.79 3.92
C HIS A 169 -12.03 30.00 4.70
N PHE A 170 -12.74 29.13 3.99
CA PHE A 170 -13.72 28.24 4.56
C PHE A 170 -13.14 27.34 5.66
N PHE A 171 -12.09 26.56 5.36
CA PHE A 171 -11.43 25.71 6.35
C PHE A 171 -10.82 26.50 7.51
N LYS A 172 -10.32 27.72 7.24
CA LYS A 172 -9.79 28.60 8.30
C LYS A 172 -10.88 29.00 9.30
N GLU A 173 -12.04 29.40 8.81
CA GLU A 173 -13.17 29.81 9.67
C GLU A 173 -13.80 28.62 10.40
N VAL A 174 -13.90 27.44 9.78
CA VAL A 174 -14.32 26.20 10.46
C VAL A 174 -13.42 25.89 11.65
N LEU A 175 -12.11 25.87 11.44
CA LEU A 175 -11.15 25.62 12.53
C LEU A 175 -11.27 26.69 13.64
N ARG A 176 -11.54 27.94 13.27
CA ARG A 176 -11.69 29.04 14.24
C ARG A 176 -12.97 28.91 15.06
N LEU A 177 -14.13 28.76 14.40
CA LEU A 177 -15.45 28.72 15.01
C LEU A 177 -15.70 27.43 15.80
N ALA A 178 -15.26 26.29 15.29
CA ALA A 178 -15.41 25.00 15.98
C ALA A 178 -14.34 24.77 17.07
N HIS A 179 -13.47 25.75 17.32
CA HIS A 179 -12.33 25.66 18.21
C HIS A 179 -11.47 24.39 17.94
N LYS A 180 -11.27 24.07 16.66
CA LYS A 180 -10.45 22.94 16.21
C LYS A 180 -9.11 23.42 15.67
N SER A 181 -8.11 22.57 15.80
CA SER A 181 -6.75 22.81 15.30
C SER A 181 -6.40 21.87 14.15
N CYS A 182 -6.94 20.64 14.17
CA CYS A 182 -6.63 19.60 13.20
C CYS A 182 -7.92 18.91 12.70
N LEU A 183 -8.04 18.78 11.37
CA LEU A 183 -9.08 17.99 10.73
C LEU A 183 -8.46 16.77 10.04
N TYR A 184 -9.02 15.61 10.31
CA TYR A 184 -8.61 14.35 9.71
C TYR A 184 -9.63 13.89 8.68
N TYR A 185 -9.16 13.54 7.49
CA TYR A 185 -9.94 12.95 6.43
C TYR A 185 -9.48 11.51 6.20
N ARG A 186 -10.42 10.56 6.20
CA ARG A 186 -10.16 9.14 5.96
C ARG A 186 -10.69 8.77 4.59
N THR A 187 -9.82 8.22 3.75
CA THR A 187 -10.22 7.66 2.45
C THR A 187 -10.13 6.15 2.54
N TYR A 188 -11.25 5.48 2.33
CA TYR A 188 -11.29 4.02 2.27
C TYR A 188 -11.15 3.54 0.83
N PRO A 189 -10.43 2.43 0.59
CA PRO A 189 -10.42 1.77 -0.71
C PRO A 189 -11.84 1.40 -1.19
N SER A 190 -12.03 1.31 -2.51
CA SER A 190 -13.31 1.01 -3.15
C SER A 190 -13.91 -0.34 -2.74
N HIS A 191 -13.09 -1.31 -2.35
CA HIS A 191 -13.53 -2.64 -1.91
C HIS A 191 -14.00 -2.70 -0.45
N CYS A 192 -13.79 -1.65 0.36
CA CYS A 192 -14.30 -1.58 1.72
C CYS A 192 -15.72 -1.02 1.74
N SER A 193 -16.71 -1.86 2.10
CA SER A 193 -18.14 -1.49 2.22
C SER A 193 -18.47 -0.55 3.38
N HIS A 194 -17.47 -0.02 4.10
CA HIS A 194 -17.65 0.94 5.20
C HIS A 194 -17.89 2.38 4.72
N GLN A 195 -18.44 2.57 3.52
CA GLN A 195 -18.86 3.87 3.01
C GLN A 195 -20.18 4.31 3.67
N ASP A 196 -20.12 4.65 4.96
CA ASP A 196 -21.16 5.46 5.61
C ASP A 196 -21.03 6.95 5.22
N SER A 197 -20.07 7.32 4.35
CA SER A 197 -19.77 8.70 3.97
C SER A 197 -20.34 9.05 2.58
N CYS A 198 -21.39 9.86 2.54
CA CYS A 198 -21.71 10.69 1.38
C CYS A 198 -20.62 11.76 1.23
N VAL A 199 -19.59 11.47 0.44
CA VAL A 199 -18.53 12.42 0.08
C VAL A 199 -18.25 12.26 -1.40
N ASP A 200 -18.75 13.20 -2.21
CA ASP A 200 -18.35 13.37 -3.61
C ASP A 200 -16.84 13.67 -3.69
N PRO A 201 -16.14 13.27 -4.77
CA PRO A 201 -14.68 13.37 -4.87
C PRO A 201 -14.15 14.79 -4.60
N LEU A 202 -13.54 14.95 -3.41
CA LEU A 202 -13.10 16.23 -2.85
C LEU A 202 -11.68 16.61 -3.31
N ASP A 203 -11.42 16.68 -4.61
CA ASP A 203 -10.10 17.10 -5.14
C ASP A 203 -9.63 18.44 -4.53
N PHE A 204 -10.58 19.34 -4.26
CA PHE A 204 -10.33 20.65 -3.67
C PHE A 204 -10.01 20.61 -2.18
N VAL A 205 -10.51 19.64 -1.41
CA VAL A 205 -10.13 19.45 0.00
C VAL A 205 -8.72 18.87 0.08
N LEU A 206 -8.41 17.93 -0.82
CA LEU A 206 -7.08 17.34 -0.93
C LEU A 206 -5.99 18.36 -1.32
N ASN A 207 -6.35 19.55 -1.85
CA ASN A 207 -5.39 20.63 -2.06
C ASN A 207 -4.78 21.16 -0.75
N TYR A 208 -5.55 21.13 0.34
CA TYR A 208 -5.14 21.65 1.65
C TYR A 208 -4.80 20.56 2.67
N ALA A 209 -5.06 19.30 2.30
CA ALA A 209 -4.76 18.15 3.11
C ALA A 209 -3.39 17.58 2.74
N VAL A 210 -2.64 17.15 3.76
CA VAL A 210 -1.36 16.45 3.61
C VAL A 210 -1.59 14.96 3.90
N PRO A 211 -1.24 14.05 2.98
CA PRO A 211 -1.31 12.62 3.23
C PRO A 211 -0.31 12.22 4.32
N ILE A 212 -0.72 11.35 5.24
CA ILE A 212 0.10 10.90 6.37
C ILE A 212 0.48 9.44 6.17
N SER A 213 1.78 9.15 6.28
CA SER A 213 2.28 7.78 6.23
C SER A 213 1.79 6.95 7.42
N PRO A 214 1.34 5.70 7.19
CA PRO A 214 1.11 4.73 8.25
C PRO A 214 2.38 4.48 9.07
N ARG A 215 2.19 4.17 10.35
CA ARG A 215 3.23 3.77 11.27
C ARG A 215 3.24 2.24 11.38
N LYS A 216 4.42 1.64 11.27
CA LYS A 216 4.61 0.21 11.54
C LYS A 216 4.22 -0.10 12.99
N GLN A 217 3.21 -0.96 13.16
CA GLN A 217 2.76 -1.41 14.47
C GLN A 217 3.56 -2.62 14.94
N ILE A 218 3.76 -2.69 16.25
CA ILE A 218 4.28 -3.88 16.91
C ILE A 218 3.12 -4.86 17.05
N ILE A 219 3.34 -6.09 16.62
CA ILE A 219 2.41 -7.19 16.87
C ILE A 219 2.71 -7.72 18.27
N TYR A 220 1.77 -7.55 19.20
CA TYR A 220 1.91 -7.98 20.59
C TYR A 220 1.28 -9.37 20.81
N PRO A 221 1.93 -10.29 21.54
CA PRO A 221 1.30 -11.53 22.00
C PRO A 221 0.34 -11.20 23.14
N LEU A 222 -0.89 -10.79 22.81
CA LEU A 222 -1.86 -10.28 23.78
C LEU A 222 -2.20 -11.31 24.88
N GLU A 223 -2.24 -12.59 24.53
CA GLU A 223 -2.51 -13.68 25.47
C GLU A 223 -1.41 -13.86 26.51
N GLU A 224 -0.14 -13.77 26.10
CA GLU A 224 1.01 -13.95 26.99
C GLU A 224 1.22 -12.74 27.93
N LEU A 225 0.91 -11.54 27.45
CA LEU A 225 1.09 -10.29 28.19
C LEU A 225 -0.01 -10.05 29.24
N GLY A 226 -1.21 -10.59 29.03
CA GLY A 226 -2.33 -10.45 29.97
C GLY A 226 -2.60 -8.99 30.36
N ASN A 227 -2.40 -8.64 31.64
CA ASN A 227 -2.64 -7.30 32.17
C ASN A 227 -1.60 -6.25 31.72
N ASP A 228 -0.42 -6.68 31.26
CA ASP A 228 0.62 -5.79 30.74
C ASP A 228 0.43 -5.49 29.23
N ALA A 229 -0.61 -6.05 28.60
CA ALA A 229 -0.92 -5.82 27.20
C ALA A 229 -1.37 -4.37 26.96
N PRO A 230 -1.03 -3.78 25.79
CA PRO A 230 -1.54 -2.47 25.41
C PRO A 230 -3.07 -2.49 25.29
N SER A 231 -3.71 -1.35 25.54
CA SER A 231 -5.17 -1.24 25.49
C SER A 231 -5.75 -1.69 24.16
N ILE A 232 -6.88 -2.40 24.21
CA ILE A 232 -7.60 -2.94 23.04
C ILE A 232 -7.88 -1.85 21.99
N ARG A 233 -8.20 -0.62 22.41
CA ARG A 233 -8.41 0.52 21.51
C ARG A 233 -7.23 0.83 20.59
N LEU A 234 -6.01 0.47 20.99
CA LEU A 234 -4.79 0.69 20.21
C LEU A 234 -4.40 -0.53 19.37
N THR A 235 -4.88 -1.71 19.73
CA THR A 235 -4.56 -2.98 19.03
C THR A 235 -5.70 -3.47 18.14
N GLU A 236 -6.84 -2.79 18.17
CA GLU A 236 -7.99 -3.10 17.32
C GLU A 236 -7.64 -3.00 15.83
N GLU A 237 -7.89 -4.08 15.10
CA GLU A 237 -7.75 -4.08 13.64
C GLU A 237 -8.95 -3.37 13.01
N GLN A 238 -8.73 -2.14 12.55
CA GLN A 238 -9.69 -1.40 11.71
C GLN A 238 -9.40 -1.66 10.23
N ALA A 239 -10.43 -1.55 9.40
CA ALA A 239 -10.30 -1.58 7.94
C ALA A 239 -9.22 -0.58 7.47
N PRO A 240 -8.39 -0.93 6.47
CA PRO A 240 -7.32 -0.07 6.02
C PRO A 240 -7.88 1.21 5.38
N PHE A 241 -7.34 2.37 5.77
CA PHE A 241 -7.69 3.66 5.19
C PHE A 241 -6.44 4.53 4.97
N ALA A 242 -6.52 5.43 3.98
CA ALA A 242 -5.59 6.53 3.84
C ALA A 242 -6.00 7.65 4.79
N LEU A 243 -5.03 8.27 5.48
CA LEU A 243 -5.27 9.40 6.37
C LEU A 243 -4.68 10.67 5.77
N SER A 244 -5.48 11.72 5.67
CA SER A 244 -5.03 13.06 5.31
C SER A 244 -5.31 14.05 6.45
N LEU A 245 -4.37 14.97 6.69
CA LEU A 245 -4.46 15.99 7.73
C LEU A 245 -4.56 17.39 7.13
N ILE A 246 -5.53 18.16 7.62
CA ILE A 246 -5.67 19.60 7.37
C ILE A 246 -5.43 20.30 8.71
N CYS A 247 -4.51 21.26 8.74
CA CYS A 247 -4.27 22.09 9.90
C CYS A 247 -3.95 23.54 9.48
N ARG A 248 -3.95 24.45 10.46
CA ARG A 248 -3.72 25.89 10.19
C ARG A 248 -2.41 26.16 9.45
N LYS A 249 -1.34 25.39 9.73
CA LYS A 249 -0.05 25.50 9.04
C LYS A 249 -0.18 25.30 7.52
N PHE A 250 -0.89 24.25 7.10
CA PHE A 250 -1.06 23.92 5.67
C PHE A 250 -2.08 24.81 4.96
N LEU A 251 -2.98 25.46 5.70
CA LEU A 251 -3.86 26.49 5.13
C LEU A 251 -3.10 27.79 4.82
N VAL A 252 -2.10 28.14 5.64
CA VAL A 252 -1.25 29.32 5.42
C VAL A 252 -0.29 29.07 4.26
N GLN A 253 0.41 27.93 4.30
CA GLN A 253 1.36 27.51 3.27
C GLN A 253 0.84 26.26 2.56
N PRO A 254 0.01 26.42 1.51
CA PRO A 254 -0.50 25.29 0.75
C PRO A 254 0.61 24.62 -0.07
N ARG A 255 0.37 23.36 -0.46
CA ARG A 255 1.28 22.60 -1.31
C ARG A 255 1.35 23.21 -2.71
N ARG A 256 2.55 23.19 -3.30
CA ARG A 256 2.76 23.59 -4.69
C ARG A 256 2.26 22.48 -5.62
N ASN A 257 1.38 22.84 -6.54
CA ASN A 257 0.85 21.91 -7.53
C ASN A 257 1.85 21.66 -8.66
N ILE A 258 2.11 20.38 -8.93
CA ILE A 258 2.89 19.90 -10.07
C ILE A 258 1.91 19.25 -11.05
N ASN A 259 1.75 19.89 -12.21
CA ASN A 259 0.83 19.45 -13.27
C ASN A 259 1.52 18.56 -14.32
N THR A 260 2.79 18.24 -14.13
CA THR A 260 3.55 17.31 -14.98
C THR A 260 2.90 15.93 -14.98
N ARG A 261 2.69 15.36 -16.18
CA ARG A 261 2.13 14.01 -16.35
C ARG A 261 3.22 12.98 -16.13
N ILE A 262 3.18 12.28 -15.00
CA ILE A 262 4.11 11.21 -14.66
C ILE A 262 3.35 9.90 -14.80
N VAL A 263 3.78 9.06 -15.75
CA VAL A 263 3.17 7.77 -16.03
C VAL A 263 4.13 6.68 -15.60
N VAL A 264 3.70 5.85 -14.66
CA VAL A 264 4.44 4.67 -14.17
C VAL A 264 3.85 3.44 -14.82
N VAL A 265 4.67 2.61 -15.45
CA VAL A 265 4.25 1.36 -16.08
C VAL A 265 4.75 0.20 -15.24
N GLY A 266 3.82 -0.61 -14.72
CA GLY A 266 4.08 -1.73 -13.83
C GLY A 266 3.85 -1.39 -12.37
N ALA A 267 2.92 -2.11 -11.74
CA ALA A 267 2.62 -2.01 -10.30
C ALA A 267 3.55 -2.88 -9.44
N SER A 268 4.85 -2.88 -9.75
CA SER A 268 5.86 -3.57 -8.95
C SER A 268 6.19 -2.80 -7.67
N ASP A 269 6.84 -3.46 -6.71
CA ASP A 269 7.30 -2.80 -5.47
C ASP A 269 8.14 -1.54 -5.74
N THR A 270 8.94 -1.53 -6.80
CA THR A 270 9.72 -0.34 -7.21
C THR A 270 8.82 0.78 -7.70
N GLY A 271 7.81 0.48 -8.54
CA GLY A 271 6.86 1.47 -9.05
C GLY A 271 5.96 2.03 -7.95
N LEU A 272 5.49 1.17 -7.04
CA LEU A 272 4.70 1.58 -5.87
C LEU A 272 5.51 2.45 -4.91
N SER A 273 6.80 2.14 -4.70
CA SER A 273 7.69 2.93 -3.85
C SER A 273 8.00 4.31 -4.42
N PHE A 274 8.19 4.38 -5.74
CA PHE A 274 8.31 5.65 -6.43
C PHE A 274 7.05 6.51 -6.23
N LEU A 275 5.85 5.94 -6.42
CA LEU A 275 4.58 6.64 -6.22
C LEU A 275 4.36 7.05 -4.76
N GLU A 276 4.63 6.16 -3.81
CA GLU A 276 4.56 6.41 -2.37
C GLU A 276 5.39 7.64 -1.98
N THR A 277 6.64 7.69 -2.45
CA THR A 277 7.57 8.79 -2.15
C THR A 277 7.06 10.13 -2.71
N LEU A 278 6.53 10.15 -3.94
CA LEU A 278 5.93 11.36 -4.51
C LEU A 278 4.66 11.78 -3.76
N CYS A 279 3.81 10.83 -3.36
CA CYS A 279 2.56 11.12 -2.65
C CYS A 279 2.82 11.71 -1.26
N LEU A 280 3.86 11.23 -0.57
CA LEU A 280 4.22 11.66 0.79
C LEU A 280 5.00 13.00 0.84
N CYS A 281 5.29 13.61 -0.30
CA CYS A 281 5.93 14.93 -0.34
C CYS A 281 5.07 15.99 0.38
N PRO A 282 5.56 16.61 1.47
CA PRO A 282 4.74 17.53 2.26
C PRO A 282 4.45 18.84 1.53
N ASN A 283 5.37 19.29 0.66
CA ASN A 283 5.33 20.60 0.02
C ASN A 283 4.79 20.56 -1.42
N LEU A 284 4.70 19.37 -2.02
CA LEU A 284 4.31 19.18 -3.41
C LEU A 284 3.01 18.38 -3.48
N LYS A 285 2.16 18.73 -4.45
CA LYS A 285 0.99 17.94 -4.83
C LYS A 285 1.08 17.63 -6.31
N PHE A 286 1.12 16.36 -6.67
CA PHE A 286 1.11 15.93 -8.06
C PHE A 286 -0.34 15.69 -8.50
N ASN A 287 -0.76 16.38 -9.55
CA ASN A 287 -2.14 16.28 -10.04
C ASN A 287 -2.32 15.20 -11.11
N ASN A 288 -1.23 14.80 -11.78
CA ASN A 288 -1.25 13.90 -12.92
C ASN A 288 -0.29 12.71 -12.73
N LEU A 289 -0.50 11.94 -11.65
CA LEU A 289 0.16 10.66 -11.44
C LEU A 289 -0.73 9.54 -11.98
N ALA A 290 -0.22 8.78 -12.95
CA ALA A 290 -0.93 7.63 -13.51
C ALA A 290 -0.10 6.35 -13.37
N LEU A 291 -0.72 5.28 -12.89
CA LEU A 291 -0.15 3.94 -12.86
C LEU A 291 -0.84 3.08 -13.93
N VAL A 292 -0.06 2.57 -14.88
CA VAL A 292 -0.50 1.59 -15.88
C VAL A 292 -0.17 0.20 -15.35
N SER A 293 -1.20 -0.63 -15.17
CA SER A 293 -1.06 -1.99 -14.64
C SER A 293 -2.06 -2.92 -15.34
N THR A 294 -1.63 -4.15 -15.64
CA THR A 294 -2.42 -5.15 -16.36
C THR A 294 -3.77 -5.42 -15.71
N HIS A 295 -3.77 -5.74 -14.41
CA HIS A 295 -4.98 -6.10 -13.67
C HIS A 295 -5.56 -4.98 -12.81
N GLY A 296 -4.91 -3.81 -12.76
CA GLY A 296 -5.30 -2.66 -11.96
C GLY A 296 -4.40 -2.48 -10.74
N PHE A 297 -4.93 -1.92 -9.65
CA PHE A 297 -4.15 -1.64 -8.45
C PHE A 297 -4.03 -2.89 -7.56
N PRO A 298 -2.82 -3.29 -7.11
CA PRO A 298 -2.64 -4.51 -6.31
C PRO A 298 -3.41 -4.54 -4.99
N GLY A 299 -3.69 -3.38 -4.40
CA GLY A 299 -4.42 -3.27 -3.13
C GLY A 299 -5.92 -3.53 -3.21
N ASP A 300 -6.49 -3.76 -4.40
CA ASP A 300 -7.93 -4.00 -4.56
C ASP A 300 -8.34 -5.47 -4.36
N CYS A 301 -7.38 -6.36 -4.11
CA CYS A 301 -7.60 -7.80 -3.98
C CYS A 301 -7.43 -8.26 -2.53
N ASP A 302 -8.20 -9.26 -2.08
CA ASP A 302 -8.03 -9.85 -0.74
C ASP A 302 -6.74 -10.70 -0.72
N HIS A 303 -5.75 -10.28 0.09
CA HIS A 303 -4.46 -10.94 0.18
C HIS A 303 -4.49 -12.30 0.88
N LYS A 304 -5.65 -12.74 1.40
CA LYS A 304 -5.82 -14.07 2.00
C LYS A 304 -5.61 -15.21 1.01
N ASP A 305 -5.76 -14.95 -0.30
CA ASP A 305 -5.70 -15.96 -1.34
C ASP A 305 -4.41 -15.95 -2.18
N MET A 306 -3.39 -15.22 -1.73
CA MET A 306 -2.06 -15.04 -2.37
C MET A 306 -1.14 -16.28 -2.32
N GLY A 307 -1.68 -17.47 -2.10
CA GLY A 307 -0.91 -18.63 -1.67
C GLY A 307 0.23 -19.06 -2.61
N PHE A 308 0.21 -18.71 -3.90
CA PHE A 308 1.13 -19.28 -4.89
C PHE A 308 2.49 -18.60 -5.02
N LEU A 309 2.63 -17.34 -4.61
CA LEU A 309 3.85 -16.55 -4.82
C LEU A 309 4.48 -16.12 -3.50
N SER A 310 5.80 -15.93 -3.51
CA SER A 310 6.52 -15.34 -2.38
C SER A 310 6.17 -13.87 -2.18
N THR A 311 6.25 -13.43 -0.93
CA THR A 311 5.94 -12.08 -0.52
C THR A 311 7.19 -11.32 -0.12
N SER A 312 7.35 -10.10 -0.64
CA SER A 312 8.42 -9.18 -0.24
C SER A 312 8.13 -8.46 1.07
N HIS A 313 6.89 -8.50 1.54
CA HIS A 313 6.39 -7.72 2.69
C HIS A 313 6.70 -6.20 2.60
N ALA A 314 6.87 -5.68 1.38
CA ALA A 314 7.22 -4.28 1.14
C ALA A 314 6.10 -3.30 1.52
N TYR A 315 4.85 -3.76 1.38
CA TYR A 315 3.64 -2.97 1.57
C TYR A 315 2.63 -3.66 2.46
N ASN A 316 2.02 -2.89 3.36
CA ASN A 316 0.80 -3.27 4.06
C ASN A 316 -0.44 -2.63 3.43
N SER A 317 -1.62 -3.12 3.79
CA SER A 317 -2.91 -2.64 3.25
C SER A 317 -3.16 -1.15 3.49
N LYS A 318 -2.69 -0.57 4.60
CA LYS A 318 -2.81 0.88 4.88
C LYS A 318 -1.90 1.72 3.97
N GLU A 319 -0.70 1.25 3.68
CA GLU A 319 0.23 1.90 2.74
C GLU A 319 -0.30 1.83 1.31
N LEU A 320 -0.89 0.69 0.91
CA LEU A 320 -1.55 0.56 -0.40
C LEU A 320 -2.77 1.48 -0.52
N ALA A 321 -3.59 1.60 0.53
CA ALA A 321 -4.73 2.51 0.55
C ALA A 321 -4.29 3.98 0.36
N LEU A 322 -3.19 4.38 0.99
CA LEU A 322 -2.58 5.70 0.81
C LEU A 322 -2.25 5.96 -0.66
N ILE A 323 -1.46 5.08 -1.27
CA ILE A 323 -1.01 5.23 -2.66
C ILE A 323 -2.22 5.27 -3.60
N HIS A 324 -3.17 4.34 -3.46
CA HIS A 324 -4.34 4.27 -4.33
C HIS A 324 -5.18 5.55 -4.29
N SER A 325 -5.34 6.17 -3.11
CA SER A 325 -6.12 7.39 -2.95
C SER A 325 -5.52 8.64 -3.61
N ASN A 326 -4.27 8.57 -4.06
CA ASN A 326 -3.51 9.71 -4.59
C ASN A 326 -3.10 9.56 -6.07
N ILE A 327 -3.47 8.46 -6.73
CA ILE A 327 -3.07 8.18 -8.12
C ILE A 327 -4.27 7.85 -9.00
N ASN A 328 -4.12 8.03 -10.31
CA ASN A 328 -5.04 7.47 -11.29
C ASN A 328 -4.54 6.10 -11.76
N VAL A 329 -5.40 5.08 -11.75
CA VAL A 329 -5.05 3.72 -12.16
C VAL A 329 -5.62 3.45 -13.54
N VAL A 330 -4.74 3.20 -14.51
CA VAL A 330 -5.08 2.82 -15.86
C VAL A 330 -4.93 1.31 -16.00
N LYS A 331 -6.05 0.59 -15.92
CA LYS A 331 -6.08 -0.86 -16.07
C LYS A 331 -5.88 -1.25 -17.54
N GLY A 332 -4.77 -1.92 -17.82
CA GLY A 332 -4.41 -2.43 -19.15
C GLY A 332 -2.91 -2.66 -19.29
N LYS A 333 -2.54 -3.49 -20.26
CA LYS A 333 -1.15 -3.81 -20.58
C LYS A 333 -0.54 -2.75 -21.50
N MET A 334 0.70 -2.35 -21.27
CA MET A 334 1.45 -1.52 -22.22
C MET A 334 1.81 -2.34 -23.46
N VAL A 335 1.52 -1.79 -24.65
CA VAL A 335 1.74 -2.46 -25.95
C VAL A 335 2.79 -1.74 -26.80
N SER A 336 2.93 -0.42 -26.66
CA SER A 336 3.99 0.32 -27.37
C SER A 336 4.30 1.67 -26.71
N ILE A 337 5.52 2.16 -26.95
CA ILE A 337 5.99 3.47 -26.48
C ILE A 337 6.27 4.36 -27.69
N ASN A 338 5.60 5.51 -27.78
CA ASN A 338 5.89 6.53 -28.78
C ASN A 338 6.64 7.71 -28.16
N ARG A 339 7.96 7.74 -28.37
CA ARG A 339 8.85 8.78 -27.84
C ARG A 339 8.62 10.16 -28.45
N LYS A 340 8.41 10.22 -29.77
CA LYS A 340 8.29 11.49 -30.51
C LYS A 340 7.04 12.28 -30.10
N SER A 341 5.92 11.57 -29.91
CA SER A 341 4.65 12.16 -29.48
C SER A 341 4.38 12.03 -27.98
N LYS A 342 5.33 11.44 -27.22
CA LYS A 342 5.28 11.22 -25.77
C LYS A 342 3.96 10.63 -25.26
N TYR A 343 3.62 9.44 -25.76
CA TYR A 343 2.51 8.65 -25.23
C TYR A 343 2.85 7.16 -25.21
N VAL A 344 2.19 6.44 -24.31
CA VAL A 344 2.18 4.98 -24.25
C VAL A 344 0.84 4.47 -24.79
N LEU A 345 0.87 3.41 -25.58
CA LEU A 345 -0.35 2.71 -25.99
C LEU A 345 -0.66 1.60 -24.98
N VAL A 346 -1.87 1.66 -24.41
CA VAL A 346 -2.35 0.70 -23.42
C VAL A 346 -3.52 -0.08 -24.00
N SER A 347 -3.48 -1.40 -23.86
CA SER A 347 -4.54 -2.31 -24.32
C SER A 347 -5.89 -1.95 -23.67
N GLY A 348 -6.96 -1.89 -24.46
CA GLY A 348 -8.31 -1.56 -24.01
C GLY A 348 -8.58 -0.09 -23.68
N VAL A 349 -7.54 0.74 -23.47
CA VAL A 349 -7.68 2.16 -23.09
C VAL A 349 -7.27 3.11 -24.22
N GLY A 350 -6.24 2.76 -24.99
CA GLY A 350 -5.71 3.61 -26.05
C GLY A 350 -4.48 4.42 -25.61
N LYS A 351 -4.40 5.70 -26.00
CA LYS A 351 -3.19 6.52 -25.82
C LYS A 351 -3.15 7.21 -24.46
N VAL A 352 -2.10 6.99 -23.68
CA VAL A 352 -1.84 7.65 -22.41
C VAL A 352 -0.63 8.59 -22.57
N PRO A 353 -0.83 9.92 -22.57
CA PRO A 353 0.26 10.88 -22.77
C PRO A 353 1.10 11.07 -21.50
N TYR A 354 2.41 11.27 -21.66
CA TYR A 354 3.33 11.48 -20.55
C TYR A 354 4.26 12.68 -20.77
N ASN A 355 4.72 13.29 -19.67
CA ASN A 355 5.89 14.16 -19.66
C ASN A 355 7.13 13.37 -19.22
N TYR A 356 6.95 12.53 -18.20
CA TYR A 356 7.92 11.54 -17.74
C TYR A 356 7.29 10.15 -17.73
N LEU A 357 7.99 9.18 -18.29
CA LEU A 357 7.60 7.77 -18.32
C LEU A 357 8.56 6.97 -17.46
N ILE A 358 8.02 6.20 -16.53
CA ILE A 358 8.78 5.39 -15.59
C ILE A 358 8.48 3.91 -15.86
N LEU A 359 9.48 3.15 -16.29
CA LEU A 359 9.37 1.74 -16.63
C LEU A 359 9.79 0.87 -15.44
N CYS A 360 8.81 0.25 -14.78
CA CYS A 360 8.96 -0.60 -13.59
C CYS A 360 8.21 -1.93 -13.75
N THR A 361 8.21 -2.50 -14.96
CA THR A 361 7.45 -3.72 -15.29
C THR A 361 8.02 -4.99 -14.66
N GLY A 362 9.24 -4.95 -14.11
CA GLY A 362 9.88 -6.10 -13.48
C GLY A 362 10.11 -7.24 -14.47
N LEU A 363 10.10 -8.47 -13.94
CA LEU A 363 10.19 -9.72 -14.69
C LEU A 363 8.99 -10.59 -14.36
N GLN A 364 8.58 -11.42 -15.32
CA GLN A 364 7.38 -12.23 -15.28
C GLN A 364 7.68 -13.66 -15.73
N TYR A 365 6.98 -14.63 -15.17
CA TYR A 365 6.88 -15.97 -15.72
C TYR A 365 6.19 -15.92 -17.07
N SER A 366 6.84 -16.48 -18.08
CA SER A 366 6.37 -16.55 -19.46
C SER A 366 5.85 -17.96 -19.77
N VAL A 367 5.05 -18.07 -20.84
CA VAL A 367 4.70 -19.37 -21.41
C VAL A 367 5.98 -19.94 -22.04
N PRO A 368 6.37 -21.20 -21.79
CA PRO A 368 7.58 -21.76 -22.37
C PRO A 368 7.55 -21.71 -23.90
N ASN A 369 8.54 -21.08 -24.49
CA ASN A 369 8.75 -21.15 -25.93
C ASN A 369 9.47 -22.47 -26.25
N LEU A 370 8.73 -23.44 -26.77
CA LEU A 370 9.30 -24.66 -27.33
C LEU A 370 9.91 -24.33 -28.70
N THR A 371 11.01 -23.57 -28.73
CA THR A 371 11.84 -23.51 -29.95
C THR A 371 12.52 -24.86 -30.09
N VAL A 372 11.93 -25.67 -30.96
CA VAL A 372 12.42 -26.98 -31.36
C VAL A 372 13.86 -26.85 -31.88
N GLU A 373 14.86 -27.12 -31.04
CA GLU A 373 16.15 -27.57 -31.53
C GLU A 373 15.97 -29.01 -32.04
N ASN A 374 15.39 -29.13 -33.24
CA ASN A 374 15.46 -30.38 -33.99
C ASN A 374 16.91 -30.58 -34.39
N VAL A 375 17.64 -31.33 -33.56
CA VAL A 375 18.83 -32.05 -34.03
C VAL A 375 18.33 -33.08 -35.02
N SER A 376 18.36 -32.73 -36.31
CA SER A 376 18.19 -33.65 -37.42
C SER A 376 19.12 -33.20 -38.55
N ASP A 377 20.18 -33.99 -38.73
CA ASP A 377 21.15 -34.06 -39.84
C ASP A 377 22.32 -33.05 -39.91
N PRO A 378 23.59 -33.53 -39.77
CA PRO A 378 24.79 -32.74 -40.03
C PRO A 378 25.19 -32.85 -41.51
N SER A 379 24.50 -32.17 -42.42
CA SER A 379 25.04 -31.95 -43.77
C SER A 379 24.31 -30.85 -44.56
N SER A 380 24.71 -29.60 -44.38
CA SER A 380 24.87 -28.62 -45.48
C SER A 380 25.37 -27.28 -44.92
N ASP A 381 26.63 -26.97 -45.22
CA ASP A 381 27.23 -25.66 -45.03
C ASP A 381 26.50 -24.58 -45.84
N HIS A 382 26.41 -23.39 -45.22
CA HIS A 382 26.02 -22.10 -45.79
C HIS A 382 24.58 -21.93 -46.27
N LEU A 383 23.73 -21.35 -45.41
CA LEU A 383 22.76 -20.31 -45.75
C LEU A 383 22.39 -19.54 -44.47
N GLN A 384 22.39 -18.20 -44.56
CA GLN A 384 22.08 -17.27 -43.47
C GLN A 384 20.67 -17.55 -42.88
N PRO A 385 20.44 -17.37 -41.56
CA PRO A 385 19.10 -17.45 -41.02
C PRO A 385 18.29 -16.24 -41.49
N GLN A 386 17.39 -16.45 -42.46
CA GLN A 386 16.26 -15.54 -42.67
C GLN A 386 15.26 -15.76 -41.53
N PRO A 387 14.73 -14.68 -40.93
CA PRO A 387 13.66 -14.80 -39.94
C PRO A 387 12.43 -15.31 -40.69
N THR A 388 12.06 -16.56 -40.45
CA THR A 388 10.77 -17.08 -40.91
C THR A 388 9.69 -16.36 -40.12
N GLU A 389 8.94 -15.53 -40.84
CA GLU A 389 7.78 -14.83 -40.35
C GLU A 389 6.74 -15.80 -39.78
N GLN A 390 6.15 -15.41 -38.65
CA GLN A 390 4.82 -15.82 -38.18
C GLN A 390 4.67 -17.29 -37.75
N THR A 391 5.18 -17.62 -36.57
CA THR A 391 4.46 -18.56 -35.71
C THR A 391 3.20 -17.84 -35.23
N ASN A 392 2.02 -18.31 -35.65
CA ASN A 392 0.75 -17.88 -35.06
C ASN A 392 0.87 -17.90 -33.53
N PRO A 393 0.34 -16.91 -32.78
CA PRO A 393 0.31 -17.00 -31.33
C PRO A 393 -0.50 -18.25 -30.97
N GLY A 394 0.21 -19.31 -30.58
CA GLY A 394 -0.41 -20.57 -30.21
C GLY A 394 -1.44 -20.30 -29.13
N VAL A 395 -2.63 -20.90 -29.27
CA VAL A 395 -3.66 -20.83 -28.24
C VAL A 395 -3.03 -21.33 -26.94
N VAL A 396 -2.90 -20.45 -25.95
CA VAL A 396 -2.38 -20.83 -24.64
C VAL A 396 -3.35 -21.84 -24.03
N PRO A 397 -2.90 -23.05 -23.67
CA PRO A 397 -3.80 -24.07 -23.13
C PRO A 397 -4.53 -23.58 -21.89
N SER A 398 -5.81 -23.90 -21.77
CA SER A 398 -6.69 -23.41 -20.69
C SER A 398 -6.30 -23.82 -19.28
N ASN A 399 -5.46 -24.85 -19.14
CA ASN A 399 -4.95 -25.40 -17.89
C ASN A 399 -3.44 -25.17 -17.70
N LEU A 400 -2.84 -24.28 -18.50
CA LEU A 400 -1.50 -23.75 -18.33
C LEU A 400 -1.57 -22.40 -17.61
N PHE A 401 -0.88 -22.25 -16.49
CA PHE A 401 -0.83 -20.98 -15.76
C PHE A 401 0.60 -20.49 -15.56
N THR A 402 0.76 -19.20 -15.79
CA THR A 402 1.92 -18.39 -15.40
C THR A 402 1.43 -17.38 -14.35
N LEU A 403 1.95 -17.44 -13.13
CA LEU A 403 1.40 -16.67 -12.01
C LEU A 403 2.29 -15.45 -11.74
N ASN A 404 1.88 -14.25 -12.15
CA ASN A 404 2.72 -13.06 -12.04
C ASN A 404 2.24 -12.05 -11.00
N ASP A 405 0.94 -12.02 -10.72
CA ASP A 405 0.36 -11.14 -9.72
C ASP A 405 -0.75 -11.81 -8.89
N VAL A 406 -1.35 -11.01 -8.00
CA VAL A 406 -2.45 -11.43 -7.11
C VAL A 406 -3.64 -11.95 -7.90
N HIS A 407 -3.96 -11.28 -9.01
CA HIS A 407 -5.13 -11.59 -9.81
C HIS A 407 -4.95 -12.90 -10.56
N ASP A 408 -3.75 -13.16 -11.09
CA ASP A 408 -3.39 -14.45 -11.69
C ASP A 408 -3.54 -15.58 -10.66
N CYS A 409 -3.02 -15.36 -9.44
CA CYS A 409 -3.13 -16.33 -8.34
C CYS A 409 -4.58 -16.63 -7.97
N MET A 410 -5.42 -15.58 -7.83
CA MET A 410 -6.84 -15.74 -7.54
C MET A 410 -7.59 -16.45 -8.66
N SER A 411 -7.26 -16.13 -9.92
CA SER A 411 -7.88 -16.74 -11.11
C SER A 411 -7.52 -18.22 -11.21
N ALA A 412 -6.24 -18.56 -11.01
CA ALA A 412 -5.77 -19.94 -10.97
C ALA A 412 -6.41 -20.72 -9.81
N ARG A 413 -6.52 -20.13 -8.62
CA ARG A 413 -7.22 -20.75 -7.49
C ARG A 413 -8.68 -21.04 -7.80
N HIS A 414 -9.42 -20.07 -8.33
CA HIS A 414 -10.82 -20.27 -8.71
C HIS A 414 -10.96 -21.36 -9.76
N TRP A 415 -10.08 -21.38 -10.76
CA TRP A 415 -10.09 -22.41 -11.79
C TRP A 415 -9.82 -23.80 -11.22
N LEU A 416 -8.83 -23.93 -10.31
CA LEU A 416 -8.51 -25.19 -9.63
C LEU A 416 -9.70 -25.70 -8.81
N CYS A 417 -10.33 -24.81 -8.03
CA CYS A 417 -11.50 -25.14 -7.24
C CYS A 417 -12.69 -25.60 -8.09
N ALA A 418 -12.91 -24.95 -9.24
CA ALA A 418 -14.04 -25.27 -10.11
C ALA A 418 -13.80 -26.49 -11.00
N ASN A 419 -12.56 -26.75 -11.43
CA ASN A 419 -12.29 -27.69 -12.53
C ASN A 419 -11.36 -28.86 -12.17
N PHE A 420 -10.57 -28.79 -11.09
CA PHE A 420 -9.46 -29.75 -10.85
C PHE A 420 -9.57 -30.56 -9.55
N LEU A 421 -10.18 -30.01 -8.49
CA LEU A 421 -10.25 -30.68 -7.17
C LEU A 421 -10.86 -32.09 -7.26
N ASP A 422 -11.99 -32.23 -7.96
CA ASP A 422 -12.73 -33.50 -8.09
C ASP A 422 -12.16 -34.44 -9.18
N GLN A 423 -11.19 -33.97 -9.97
CA GLN A 423 -10.58 -34.77 -11.04
C GLN A 423 -9.51 -35.72 -10.47
N LYS A 424 -9.11 -36.72 -11.27
CA LYS A 424 -8.01 -37.66 -10.92
C LYS A 424 -6.69 -37.31 -11.58
N ASP A 425 -6.66 -36.25 -12.38
CA ASP A 425 -5.48 -35.84 -13.13
C ASP A 425 -4.40 -35.26 -12.21
N ASN A 426 -3.17 -35.24 -12.71
CA ASN A 426 -2.00 -34.77 -11.96
C ASN A 426 -1.76 -33.27 -12.16
N ALA A 427 -1.25 -32.61 -11.12
CA ALA A 427 -0.76 -31.25 -11.17
C ALA A 427 0.76 -31.27 -11.39
N ILE A 428 1.24 -30.55 -12.39
CA ILE A 428 2.66 -30.41 -12.68
C ILE A 428 3.09 -28.98 -12.36
N ILE A 429 4.13 -28.83 -11.56
CA ILE A 429 4.77 -27.56 -11.24
C ILE A 429 6.19 -27.63 -11.79
N TYR A 430 6.56 -26.69 -12.67
CA TYR A 430 7.88 -26.62 -13.26
C TYR A 430 8.62 -25.37 -12.75
N GLY A 431 9.77 -25.55 -12.09
CA GLY A 431 10.59 -24.45 -11.55
C GLY A 431 11.34 -24.80 -10.27
N ASP A 432 12.45 -24.12 -10.02
CA ASP A 432 13.38 -24.36 -8.91
C ASP A 432 13.47 -23.20 -7.90
N ASN A 433 12.57 -22.22 -7.97
CA ASN A 433 12.54 -21.06 -7.08
C ASN A 433 11.59 -21.27 -5.90
N ILE A 434 11.62 -20.34 -4.94
CA ILE A 434 10.75 -20.36 -3.76
C ILE A 434 9.25 -20.34 -4.13
N ASP A 435 8.86 -19.66 -5.21
CA ASP A 435 7.48 -19.56 -5.68
C ASP A 435 6.94 -20.96 -6.07
N ALA A 436 7.78 -21.83 -6.63
CA ALA A 436 7.41 -23.21 -6.95
C ALA A 436 7.06 -24.04 -5.70
N TYR A 437 7.87 -23.95 -4.64
CA TYR A 437 7.61 -24.66 -3.37
C TYR A 437 6.39 -24.11 -2.65
N ILE A 438 6.20 -22.78 -2.68
CA ILE A 438 5.01 -22.11 -2.14
C ILE A 438 3.75 -22.57 -2.89
N SER A 439 3.84 -22.70 -4.22
CA SER A 439 2.75 -23.24 -5.04
C SER A 439 2.42 -24.69 -4.70
N VAL A 440 3.42 -25.55 -4.42
CA VAL A 440 3.18 -26.92 -3.95
C VAL A 440 2.39 -26.93 -2.64
N GLU A 441 2.82 -26.13 -1.65
CA GLU A 441 2.11 -26.02 -0.36
C GLU A 441 0.69 -25.51 -0.56
N THR A 442 0.48 -24.57 -1.48
CA THR A 442 -0.88 -24.09 -1.79
C THR A 442 -1.76 -25.18 -2.36
N LEU A 443 -1.27 -25.99 -3.32
CA LEU A 443 -2.04 -27.13 -3.84
C LEU A 443 -2.37 -28.14 -2.72
N LEU A 444 -1.42 -28.43 -1.83
CA LEU A 444 -1.66 -29.30 -0.67
C LEU A 444 -2.73 -28.71 0.26
N SER A 445 -2.67 -27.39 0.53
CA SER A 445 -3.64 -26.69 1.39
C SER A 445 -5.05 -26.62 0.79
N LEU A 446 -5.16 -26.65 -0.55
CA LEU A 446 -6.43 -26.76 -1.28
C LEU A 446 -7.04 -28.17 -1.21
N GLY A 447 -6.31 -29.15 -0.63
CA GLY A 447 -6.77 -30.52 -0.45
C GLY A 447 -6.37 -31.47 -1.60
N ILE A 448 -5.49 -31.04 -2.52
CA ILE A 448 -5.00 -31.93 -3.58
C ILE A 448 -4.03 -32.95 -2.95
N PRO A 449 -4.26 -34.26 -3.11
CA PRO A 449 -3.35 -35.28 -2.59
C PRO A 449 -1.95 -35.12 -3.18
N GLY A 450 -0.90 -35.14 -2.34
CA GLY A 450 0.47 -34.94 -2.81
C GLY A 450 0.93 -35.97 -3.85
N ALA A 451 0.39 -37.20 -3.83
CA ALA A 451 0.65 -38.21 -4.86
C ALA A 451 0.21 -37.81 -6.29
N ARG A 452 -0.67 -36.79 -6.42
CA ARG A 452 -1.07 -36.20 -7.70
C ARG A 452 -0.20 -35.00 -8.10
N ILE A 453 0.74 -34.58 -7.26
CA ILE A 453 1.56 -33.40 -7.49
C ILE A 453 2.96 -33.83 -7.94
N HIS A 454 3.37 -33.33 -9.09
CA HIS A 454 4.67 -33.54 -9.70
C HIS A 454 5.42 -32.21 -9.73
N LEU A 455 6.45 -32.08 -8.88
CA LEU A 455 7.40 -30.97 -8.92
C LEU A 455 8.57 -31.35 -9.82
N VAL A 456 8.75 -30.63 -10.92
CA VAL A 456 9.82 -30.83 -11.89
C VAL A 456 10.81 -29.68 -11.78
N LEU A 457 12.05 -30.01 -11.44
CA LEU A 457 13.12 -29.05 -11.20
C LEU A 457 14.01 -28.99 -12.45
N PRO A 458 14.18 -27.80 -13.07
CA PRO A 458 15.16 -27.60 -14.13
C PRO A 458 16.59 -27.86 -13.64
N PRO A 459 17.55 -28.06 -14.55
CA PRO A 459 18.97 -28.10 -14.20
C PRO A 459 19.37 -26.82 -13.44
N PRO A 460 20.09 -26.93 -12.31
CA PRO A 460 20.43 -25.76 -11.51
C PRO A 460 21.35 -24.82 -12.29
N GLU A 461 20.98 -23.53 -12.34
CA GLU A 461 21.87 -22.50 -12.87
C GLU A 461 23.11 -22.36 -11.96
N PRO A 462 24.32 -22.28 -12.54
CA PRO A 462 25.53 -22.10 -11.73
C PRO A 462 25.44 -20.78 -10.95
N ALA A 463 25.57 -20.88 -9.62
CA ALA A 463 25.57 -19.80 -8.63
C ALA A 463 24.22 -19.40 -7.97
N VAL A 464 23.10 -20.03 -8.28
CA VAL A 464 21.80 -19.72 -7.63
C VAL A 464 21.36 -20.88 -6.73
N CYS A 465 21.55 -20.74 -5.41
CA CYS A 465 20.93 -21.63 -4.44
C CYS A 465 19.49 -21.17 -4.15
N THR A 466 18.50 -22.04 -4.33
CA THR A 466 17.09 -21.74 -4.04
C THR A 466 16.85 -21.35 -2.58
N PHE A 467 17.51 -22.08 -1.66
CA PHE A 467 17.36 -21.90 -0.23
C PHE A 467 18.65 -21.39 0.39
N PRO A 468 18.55 -20.60 1.47
CA PRO A 468 19.70 -19.95 2.08
C PRO A 468 20.65 -20.94 2.77
N ASN A 469 20.13 -22.07 3.24
CA ASN A 469 20.95 -23.10 3.86
C ASN A 469 20.38 -24.51 3.65
N SER A 470 21.26 -25.50 3.82
CA SER A 470 20.94 -26.91 3.67
C SER A 470 19.96 -27.42 4.73
N VAL A 471 19.83 -26.75 5.89
CA VAL A 471 18.90 -27.13 6.96
C VAL A 471 17.46 -26.92 6.50
N VAL A 472 17.15 -25.77 5.91
CA VAL A 472 15.84 -25.44 5.33
C VAL A 472 15.55 -26.33 4.12
N GLU A 473 16.52 -26.53 3.23
CA GLU A 473 16.36 -27.40 2.06
C GLU A 473 16.02 -28.86 2.46
N ASN A 474 16.75 -29.42 3.44
CA ASN A 474 16.49 -30.75 3.96
C ASN A 474 15.12 -30.87 4.65
N ALA A 475 14.68 -29.81 5.34
CA ALA A 475 13.36 -29.74 5.95
C ALA A 475 12.25 -29.88 4.90
N ILE A 476 12.36 -29.12 3.82
CA ILE A 476 11.38 -29.08 2.74
C ILE A 476 11.40 -30.39 1.96
N ALA A 477 12.58 -30.95 1.67
CA ALA A 477 12.70 -32.25 1.03
C ALA A 477 12.03 -33.36 1.87
N ALA A 478 12.18 -33.32 3.20
CA ALA A 478 11.49 -34.24 4.09
C ALA A 478 9.97 -34.03 4.08
N ALA A 479 9.50 -32.78 4.11
CA ALA A 479 8.08 -32.46 4.08
C ALA A 479 7.39 -32.90 2.77
N LEU A 480 8.04 -32.69 1.62
CA LEU A 480 7.57 -33.15 0.31
C LEU A 480 7.45 -34.68 0.28
N LYS A 481 8.42 -35.39 0.86
CA LYS A 481 8.38 -36.86 0.96
C LYS A 481 7.25 -37.34 1.86
N VAL A 482 7.00 -36.68 2.99
CA VAL A 482 5.88 -37.01 3.90
C VAL A 482 4.53 -36.77 3.23
N ALA A 483 4.41 -35.72 2.42
CA ALA A 483 3.21 -35.43 1.64
C ALA A 483 3.02 -36.36 0.41
N ASN A 484 3.99 -37.24 0.11
CA ASN A 484 4.04 -38.09 -1.09
C ASN A 484 4.07 -37.30 -2.41
N VAL A 485 4.69 -36.12 -2.44
CA VAL A 485 4.89 -35.34 -3.67
C VAL A 485 6.00 -35.96 -4.52
N HIS A 486 5.77 -36.10 -5.83
CA HIS A 486 6.76 -36.61 -6.76
C HIS A 486 7.72 -35.50 -7.19
N VAL A 487 9.01 -35.63 -6.86
CA VAL A 487 10.04 -34.64 -7.22
C VAL A 487 10.97 -35.22 -8.30
N HIS A 488 11.05 -34.54 -9.44
CA HIS A 488 11.88 -34.90 -10.59
C HIS A 488 12.98 -33.86 -10.76
N ARG A 489 14.25 -34.28 -10.85
CA ARG A 489 15.42 -33.37 -10.86
C ARG A 489 16.17 -33.39 -12.18
N ASP A 490 16.67 -32.22 -12.57
CA ASP A 490 17.49 -31.98 -13.75
C ASP A 490 16.75 -32.31 -15.05
N PHE A 491 15.49 -31.90 -15.13
CA PHE A 491 14.63 -32.14 -16.30
C PHE A 491 14.34 -30.83 -17.01
N VAL A 492 14.60 -30.80 -18.32
CA VAL A 492 14.24 -29.67 -19.19
C VAL A 492 12.94 -29.98 -19.90
N LEU A 493 12.06 -28.99 -20.00
CA LEU A 493 10.81 -29.12 -20.74
C LEU A 493 11.09 -29.30 -22.25
N ALA A 494 10.61 -30.40 -22.84
CA ALA A 494 10.86 -30.73 -24.24
C ALA A 494 9.63 -30.58 -25.13
N GLN A 495 8.45 -31.03 -24.67
CA GLN A 495 7.23 -30.98 -25.45
C GLN A 495 5.98 -30.82 -24.57
N MET A 496 5.03 -30.02 -25.05
CA MET A 496 3.70 -29.87 -24.50
C MET A 496 2.67 -30.42 -25.51
N ASN A 497 1.86 -31.38 -25.09
CA ASN A 497 0.87 -32.10 -25.92
C ASN A 497 1.41 -32.88 -27.14
N SER A 498 0.71 -33.97 -27.46
CA SER A 498 0.88 -34.73 -28.70
C SER A 498 -0.28 -34.37 -29.63
N ASP A 499 -0.11 -33.31 -30.44
CA ASP A 499 -0.87 -32.86 -31.64
C ASP A 499 -2.40 -32.99 -31.79
N GLU A 500 -3.15 -33.71 -30.94
CA GLU A 500 -4.56 -34.05 -31.18
C GLU A 500 -5.55 -33.02 -30.60
N HIS A 501 -5.19 -32.26 -29.54
CA HIS A 501 -6.03 -31.20 -28.95
C HIS A 501 -5.21 -30.04 -28.32
N PRO A 502 -5.10 -28.86 -28.96
CA PRO A 502 -4.28 -27.75 -28.46
C PRO A 502 -4.90 -26.98 -27.27
N ASP A 503 -6.21 -27.08 -27.05
CA ASP A 503 -6.94 -26.22 -26.09
C ASP A 503 -6.74 -26.62 -24.60
N ARG A 504 -6.32 -27.86 -24.33
CA ARG A 504 -6.06 -28.38 -22.99
C ARG A 504 -4.83 -29.27 -23.00
N LEU A 505 -3.90 -29.03 -22.08
CA LEU A 505 -2.76 -29.91 -21.82
C LEU A 505 -3.24 -31.22 -21.22
N THR A 506 -2.91 -32.33 -21.85
CA THR A 506 -3.17 -33.70 -21.34
C THR A 506 -1.89 -34.39 -20.92
N SER A 507 -0.76 -34.00 -21.52
CA SER A 507 0.54 -34.57 -21.20
C SER A 507 1.68 -33.61 -21.48
N VAL A 508 2.73 -33.73 -20.69
CA VAL A 508 3.97 -32.94 -20.82
C VAL A 508 5.16 -33.88 -20.78
N THR A 509 6.10 -33.68 -21.70
CA THR A 509 7.33 -34.47 -21.80
C THR A 509 8.52 -33.60 -21.43
N PHE A 510 9.32 -34.11 -20.50
CA PHE A 510 10.59 -33.54 -20.10
C PHE A 510 11.74 -34.44 -20.54
N THR A 511 12.94 -33.91 -20.65
CA THR A 511 14.14 -34.67 -21.01
C THR A 511 15.27 -34.41 -20.02
N LYS A 512 15.98 -35.49 -19.65
CA LYS A 512 17.24 -35.44 -18.91
C LYS A 512 18.26 -36.29 -19.66
N ASP A 513 19.37 -35.69 -20.10
CA ASP A 513 20.43 -36.40 -20.84
C ASP A 513 19.90 -37.27 -22.00
N SER A 514 18.88 -36.79 -22.72
CA SER A 514 18.14 -37.49 -23.80
C SER A 514 17.15 -38.60 -23.37
N GLU A 515 16.94 -38.83 -22.07
CA GLU A 515 15.89 -39.71 -21.55
C GLU A 515 14.56 -38.93 -21.36
N PRO A 516 13.46 -39.34 -22.02
CA PRO A 516 12.18 -38.66 -21.88
C PRO A 516 11.41 -39.12 -20.63
N LEU A 517 10.94 -38.16 -19.84
CA LEU A 517 9.96 -38.33 -18.77
C LEU A 517 8.60 -37.81 -19.24
N HIS A 518 7.67 -38.72 -19.49
CA HIS A 518 6.31 -38.39 -19.91
C HIS A 518 5.35 -38.37 -18.71
N LEU A 519 4.71 -37.23 -18.46
CA LEU A 519 3.77 -37.03 -17.37
C LEU A 519 2.38 -36.67 -17.90
N GLN A 520 1.36 -37.37 -17.40
CA GLN A 520 -0.03 -36.97 -17.58
C GLN A 520 -0.30 -35.67 -16.80
N CYS A 521 -1.03 -34.74 -17.40
CA CYS A 521 -1.20 -33.38 -16.89
C CYS A 521 -2.69 -32.99 -16.91
N GLY A 522 -3.22 -32.61 -15.76
CA GLY A 522 -4.53 -31.93 -15.64
C GLY A 522 -4.39 -30.43 -15.42
N VAL A 523 -3.29 -30.00 -14.80
CA VAL A 523 -2.90 -28.60 -14.66
C VAL A 523 -1.39 -28.45 -14.69
N PHE A 524 -0.90 -27.41 -15.37
CA PHE A 524 0.52 -27.08 -15.45
C PHE A 524 0.75 -25.66 -14.92
N LEU A 525 1.57 -25.53 -13.89
CA LEU A 525 2.04 -24.26 -13.36
C LEU A 525 3.47 -24.04 -13.83
N ASN A 526 3.67 -23.08 -14.73
CA ASN A 526 5.00 -22.70 -15.15
C ASN A 526 5.58 -21.61 -14.24
N LEU A 527 6.60 -21.97 -13.48
CA LEU A 527 7.36 -21.08 -12.61
C LEU A 527 8.86 -21.20 -12.91
N SER A 528 9.23 -21.55 -14.14
CA SER A 528 10.62 -21.63 -14.59
C SER A 528 11.13 -20.26 -15.06
N GLY A 529 12.04 -19.65 -14.30
CA GLY A 529 12.67 -18.37 -14.65
C GLY A 529 11.70 -17.19 -14.78
N LYS A 530 12.18 -15.96 -14.51
CA LYS A 530 11.40 -14.74 -14.79
C LYS A 530 12.07 -13.99 -15.93
N GLU A 531 11.31 -13.72 -16.98
CA GLU A 531 11.77 -13.05 -18.19
C GLU A 531 11.08 -11.69 -18.35
N ILE A 532 11.48 -10.92 -19.35
CA ILE A 532 10.80 -9.68 -19.71
C ILE A 532 9.57 -10.05 -20.53
N ASP A 533 8.41 -9.49 -20.17
CA ASP A 533 7.19 -9.66 -20.93
C ASP A 533 7.38 -9.29 -22.42
N CYS A 534 6.82 -10.10 -23.32
CA CYS A 534 7.03 -9.96 -24.77
C CYS A 534 6.58 -8.60 -25.31
N ASP A 535 5.42 -8.09 -24.87
CA ASP A 535 4.92 -6.78 -25.34
C ASP A 535 5.81 -5.64 -24.84
N VAL A 536 6.33 -5.77 -23.61
CA VAL A 536 7.29 -4.81 -23.05
C VAL A 536 8.62 -4.85 -23.80
N LEU A 537 9.16 -6.03 -24.07
CA LEU A 537 10.39 -6.22 -24.84
C LEU A 537 10.25 -5.61 -26.24
N GLU A 538 9.18 -5.96 -26.95
CA GLU A 538 8.90 -5.46 -28.28
C GLU A 538 8.71 -3.92 -28.26
N SER A 539 8.03 -3.38 -27.24
CA SER A 539 7.88 -1.94 -27.03
C SER A 539 9.22 -1.22 -26.86
N ILE A 540 10.11 -1.76 -26.04
CA ILE A 540 11.44 -1.19 -25.78
C ILE A 540 12.25 -1.17 -27.08
N GLN A 541 12.31 -2.29 -27.79
CA GLN A 541 13.03 -2.43 -29.06
C GLN A 541 12.48 -1.49 -30.14
N LYS A 542 11.16 -1.48 -30.37
CA LYS A 542 10.51 -0.58 -31.35
C LYS A 542 10.70 0.90 -31.02
N SER A 543 10.81 1.23 -29.74
CA SER A 543 11.06 2.60 -29.28
C SER A 543 12.55 3.02 -29.37
N LEU A 544 13.45 2.13 -29.82
CA LEU A 544 14.88 2.39 -29.95
C LEU A 544 15.52 2.84 -28.62
N LEU A 545 15.05 2.27 -27.51
CA LEU A 545 15.74 2.35 -26.23
C LEU A 545 16.87 1.33 -26.21
N LEU A 546 17.97 1.66 -25.53
CA LEU A 546 19.13 0.78 -25.49
C LEU A 546 18.80 -0.48 -24.66
N PHE A 547 19.01 -1.64 -25.27
CA PHE A 547 18.70 -2.94 -24.71
C PHE A 547 19.90 -3.86 -24.86
N ASP A 548 20.28 -4.51 -23.76
CA ASP A 548 21.38 -5.47 -23.66
C ASP A 548 21.00 -6.49 -22.58
N ASP A 549 20.27 -7.53 -22.98
CA ASP A 549 19.47 -8.48 -22.17
C ASP A 549 18.38 -7.86 -21.27
N ARG A 550 18.56 -6.60 -20.89
CA ARG A 550 17.74 -5.77 -20.01
C ARG A 550 17.76 -4.34 -20.52
N LEU A 551 16.86 -3.50 -19.98
CA LEU A 551 16.83 -2.08 -20.30
C LEU A 551 18.07 -1.39 -19.71
N VAL A 552 18.90 -0.80 -20.57
CA VAL A 552 20.14 -0.15 -20.13
C VAL A 552 19.86 1.24 -19.58
N ILE A 553 20.33 1.49 -18.36
CA ILE A 553 20.17 2.75 -17.64
C ILE A 553 21.50 3.33 -17.14
N ARG A 554 21.50 4.62 -16.84
CA ARG A 554 22.57 5.30 -16.08
C ARG A 554 22.37 5.11 -14.58
N ALA A 555 23.37 5.51 -13.79
CA ALA A 555 23.26 5.56 -12.32
C ALA A 555 22.06 6.40 -11.83
N THR A 556 21.63 7.39 -12.61
CA THR A 556 20.47 8.26 -12.33
C THR A 556 19.15 7.73 -12.93
N PHE A 557 19.05 6.43 -13.16
CA PHE A 557 17.87 5.72 -13.71
C PHE A 557 17.44 6.12 -15.13
N LEU A 558 18.12 7.08 -15.74
CA LEU A 558 17.83 7.56 -17.08
C LEU A 558 18.18 6.52 -18.13
N THR A 559 17.29 6.37 -19.09
CA THR A 559 17.57 5.65 -20.34
C THR A 559 18.33 6.55 -21.34
N THR A 560 18.38 6.14 -22.61
CA THR A 560 18.87 7.01 -23.69
C THR A 560 17.98 8.22 -23.94
N ASP A 561 16.75 8.23 -23.44
CA ASP A 561 15.80 9.33 -23.53
C ASP A 561 15.70 10.09 -22.20
N SER A 562 15.79 11.43 -22.23
CA SER A 562 15.73 12.27 -21.02
C SER A 562 14.36 12.30 -20.34
N SER A 563 13.31 11.82 -21.02
CA SER A 563 11.95 11.71 -20.50
C SER A 563 11.55 10.32 -20.03
N ILE A 564 12.43 9.31 -20.21
CA ILE A 564 12.14 7.92 -19.88
C ILE A 564 13.16 7.40 -18.86
N TYR A 565 12.63 6.91 -17.74
CA TYR A 565 13.39 6.32 -16.66
C TYR A 565 13.07 4.83 -16.57
N GLY A 566 14.06 4.02 -16.19
CA GLY A 566 13.88 2.60 -15.92
C GLY A 566 14.34 2.28 -14.50
N ALA A 567 13.60 1.41 -13.80
CA ALA A 567 14.02 0.92 -12.50
C ALA A 567 13.51 -0.50 -12.20
N GLY A 568 14.13 -1.14 -11.21
CA GLY A 568 13.78 -2.50 -10.79
C GLY A 568 14.41 -3.59 -11.68
N PRO A 569 14.01 -4.86 -11.50
CA PRO A 569 14.65 -6.02 -12.17
C PRO A 569 14.66 -5.99 -13.71
N LEU A 570 13.86 -5.12 -14.33
CA LEU A 570 13.87 -4.88 -15.78
C LEU A 570 15.22 -4.32 -16.28
N THR A 571 15.97 -3.66 -15.40
CA THR A 571 17.09 -2.78 -15.80
C THR A 571 18.47 -3.37 -15.54
N ARG A 572 19.44 -2.88 -16.31
CA ARG A 572 20.88 -3.12 -16.17
C ARG A 572 21.63 -1.79 -16.23
N PHE A 573 22.70 -1.62 -15.45
CA PHE A 573 23.55 -0.44 -15.56
C PHE A 573 24.41 -0.49 -16.82
N SER A 574 24.67 0.67 -17.42
CA SER A 574 25.58 0.80 -18.57
C SER A 574 26.97 0.20 -18.28
N HIS A 575 27.56 -0.48 -19.26
CA HIS A 575 28.92 -1.05 -19.15
C HIS A 575 30.00 -0.01 -18.83
N TRP A 576 29.73 1.29 -19.03
CA TRP A 576 30.64 2.37 -18.60
C TRP A 576 30.99 2.33 -17.11
N TYR A 577 30.15 1.68 -16.29
CA TYR A 577 30.39 1.52 -14.86
C TYR A 577 31.25 0.30 -14.50
N HIS A 578 31.59 -0.58 -15.46
CA HIS A 578 32.37 -1.81 -15.24
C HIS A 578 31.84 -2.65 -14.05
N SER A 579 30.53 -2.89 -14.04
CA SER A 579 29.80 -3.45 -12.89
C SER A 579 28.78 -4.50 -13.33
N ASP A 580 29.20 -5.40 -14.22
CA ASP A 580 28.31 -6.38 -14.85
C ASP A 580 27.64 -7.35 -13.86
N GLU A 581 28.16 -7.42 -12.64
CA GLU A 581 27.63 -8.22 -11.52
C GLU A 581 26.43 -7.57 -10.82
N TRP A 582 26.26 -6.24 -10.93
CA TRP A 582 25.25 -5.49 -10.16
C TRP A 582 24.10 -5.02 -11.04
N SER A 583 22.89 -5.28 -10.57
CA SER A 583 21.65 -4.79 -11.15
C SER A 583 20.65 -4.45 -10.04
N HIS A 584 19.57 -3.75 -10.40
CA HIS A 584 18.47 -3.52 -9.46
C HIS A 584 17.82 -4.81 -8.94
N ALA A 585 17.99 -5.97 -9.60
CA ALA A 585 17.47 -7.25 -9.12
C ALA A 585 18.20 -7.75 -7.85
N ASN A 586 19.42 -7.27 -7.61
CA ASN A 586 20.22 -7.63 -6.43
C ASN A 586 19.77 -6.87 -5.17
N PHE A 587 19.07 -5.75 -5.33
CA PHE A 587 18.75 -4.81 -4.25
C PHE A 587 17.28 -4.84 -3.82
N ASN A 588 16.99 -4.17 -2.70
CA ASN A 588 15.61 -4.00 -2.24
C ASN A 588 14.84 -3.07 -3.19
N SER A 589 13.75 -3.59 -3.78
CA SER A 589 12.93 -2.86 -4.75
C SER A 589 12.30 -1.57 -4.21
N LYS A 590 11.99 -1.52 -2.91
CA LYS A 590 11.44 -0.33 -2.25
C LYS A 590 12.48 0.77 -2.13
N GLU A 591 13.71 0.46 -1.71
CA GLU A 591 14.82 1.42 -1.64
C GLU A 591 15.16 2.00 -3.02
N VAL A 592 15.23 1.14 -4.04
CA VAL A 592 15.46 1.55 -5.45
C VAL A 592 14.37 2.52 -5.94
N GLY A 593 13.10 2.27 -5.60
CA GLY A 593 12.00 3.17 -5.97
C GLY A 593 12.00 4.51 -5.24
N GLN A 594 12.48 4.54 -3.99
CA GLN A 594 12.67 5.79 -3.23
C GLN A 594 13.74 6.67 -3.88
N ASP A 595 14.90 6.09 -4.20
CA ASP A 595 16.01 6.79 -4.84
C ASP A 595 15.66 7.30 -6.25
N LEU A 596 14.89 6.51 -7.01
CA LEU A 596 14.32 6.97 -8.29
C LEU A 596 13.41 8.20 -8.12
N ALA A 597 12.57 8.22 -7.10
CA ALA A 597 11.69 9.35 -6.82
C ALA A 597 12.47 10.58 -6.40
N GLU A 598 13.46 10.43 -5.51
CA GLU A 598 14.37 11.50 -5.08
C GLU A 598 15.12 12.11 -6.28
N THR A 599 15.63 11.27 -7.19
CA THR A 599 16.29 11.69 -8.43
C THR A 599 15.37 12.49 -9.36
N LEU A 600 14.07 12.17 -9.41
CA LEU A 600 13.12 12.94 -10.21
C LEU A 600 12.67 14.21 -9.49
N LEU A 601 12.52 14.17 -8.16
CA LEU A 601 12.12 15.29 -7.33
C LEU A 601 13.13 16.44 -7.39
N SER A 602 14.44 16.14 -7.38
CA SER A 602 15.48 17.18 -7.52
C SER A 602 15.34 17.99 -8.81
N LYS A 603 14.84 17.38 -9.90
CA LYS A 603 14.56 18.06 -11.17
C LYS A 603 13.23 18.81 -11.21
N LEU A 604 12.27 18.42 -10.39
CA LEU A 604 10.93 19.01 -10.38
C LEU A 604 10.82 20.12 -9.34
N ASP A 605 11.64 20.10 -8.29
CA ASP A 605 11.68 21.12 -7.27
C ASP A 605 12.65 22.25 -7.60
N ALA A 606 12.13 23.31 -8.23
CA ALA A 606 12.88 24.54 -8.51
C ALA A 606 13.55 25.19 -7.27
N ILE A 607 13.16 24.83 -6.03
CA ILE A 607 13.87 25.29 -4.82
C ILE A 607 15.20 24.55 -4.65
N VAL A 608 15.25 23.27 -5.04
CA VAL A 608 16.46 22.43 -5.00
C VAL A 608 17.42 22.82 -6.13
N GLU A 609 16.90 23.16 -7.31
CA GLU A 609 17.72 23.68 -8.43
C GLU A 609 18.57 24.92 -8.02
N ASN A 610 18.08 25.77 -7.11
CA ASN A 610 18.81 26.95 -6.62
C ASN A 610 19.85 26.64 -5.52
N LEU A 611 19.84 25.42 -4.95
CA LEU A 611 20.80 24.99 -3.92
C LEU A 611 21.92 24.11 -4.51
N GLU A 612 21.71 23.54 -5.70
CA GLU A 612 22.64 22.64 -6.40
C GLU A 612 23.38 23.32 -7.57
N GLU A 613 23.63 24.63 -7.48
CA GLU A 613 24.72 25.20 -8.28
C GLU A 613 26.05 24.64 -7.72
N GLU A 614 26.65 23.73 -8.50
CA GLU A 614 28.01 23.17 -8.40
C GLU A 614 28.18 21.81 -7.67
N SER A 615 27.98 20.69 -8.38
CA SER A 615 29.04 19.66 -8.47
C SER A 615 28.89 18.75 -9.72
N SER A 616 29.72 18.98 -10.72
CA SER A 616 29.74 18.22 -11.99
C SER A 616 30.40 16.83 -11.88
N VAL A 617 30.33 16.17 -10.72
CA VAL A 617 30.99 14.87 -10.44
C VAL A 617 29.96 13.73 -10.35
N GLU A 618 28.68 14.05 -10.24
CA GLU A 618 27.61 13.07 -10.06
C GLU A 618 27.35 12.25 -11.34
N GLY A 619 27.42 10.92 -11.20
CA GLY A 619 27.10 9.99 -12.27
C GLY A 619 28.21 9.04 -12.69
N ARG A 620 29.36 9.00 -11.98
CA ARG A 620 30.42 7.98 -12.19
C ARG A 620 30.38 6.80 -11.21
N LEU A 621 29.77 6.96 -10.05
CA LEU A 621 29.65 5.89 -9.05
C LEU A 621 28.22 5.35 -9.04
N LEU A 622 28.10 4.04 -8.87
CA LEU A 622 26.81 3.39 -8.70
C LEU A 622 26.33 3.48 -7.25
N PRO A 623 25.02 3.71 -7.04
CA PRO A 623 24.45 3.66 -5.70
C PRO A 623 24.56 2.23 -5.14
N ILE A 624 24.98 2.12 -3.87
CA ILE A 624 25.00 0.87 -3.13
C ILE A 624 23.89 0.93 -2.08
N TYR A 625 22.87 0.11 -2.29
CA TYR A 625 21.70 0.01 -1.44
C TYR A 625 21.94 -0.89 -0.22
N LYS A 626 21.33 -0.55 0.91
CA LYS A 626 21.63 -1.19 2.21
C LYS A 626 20.44 -1.89 2.84
N GLN A 627 19.22 -1.62 2.38
CA GLN A 627 18.03 -2.30 2.90
C GLN A 627 18.04 -3.78 2.50
N ALA A 628 17.49 -4.61 3.38
CA ALA A 628 17.45 -6.05 3.17
C ALA A 628 16.55 -6.43 2.00
N LYS A 629 16.93 -7.45 1.25
CA LYS A 629 16.01 -8.19 0.39
C LYS A 629 15.20 -9.14 1.27
N ILE A 630 13.90 -9.20 1.04
CA ILE A 630 12.96 -9.96 1.88
C ILE A 630 12.21 -10.94 0.99
N GLN A 631 12.13 -12.19 1.43
CA GLN A 631 11.32 -13.24 0.83
C GLN A 631 10.59 -13.99 1.94
N GLY A 632 9.28 -14.13 1.81
CA GLY A 632 8.46 -14.89 2.74
C GLY A 632 7.39 -15.71 2.03
N GLY A 633 6.79 -16.64 2.75
CA GLY A 633 5.70 -17.47 2.24
C GLY A 633 5.48 -18.72 3.07
N LYS A 634 4.50 -19.53 2.68
CA LYS A 634 4.25 -20.85 3.28
C LYS A 634 4.91 -21.93 2.44
N LEU A 635 5.79 -22.70 3.05
CA LEU A 635 6.54 -23.78 2.41
C LEU A 635 5.94 -25.15 2.74
N PRO A 636 6.25 -26.19 1.93
CA PRO A 636 5.70 -27.53 2.10
C PRO A 636 5.81 -28.05 3.53
N GLY A 637 4.71 -28.55 4.08
CA GLY A 637 4.62 -29.01 5.46
C GLY A 637 4.03 -27.97 6.42
N GLY A 638 3.40 -26.91 5.88
CA GLY A 638 2.77 -25.85 6.67
C GLY A 638 3.75 -24.89 7.35
N PHE A 639 5.01 -24.84 6.91
CA PHE A 639 6.00 -23.96 7.52
C PHE A 639 5.85 -22.52 7.01
N ASN A 640 5.73 -21.57 7.93
CA ASN A 640 5.89 -20.14 7.68
C ASN A 640 7.39 -19.83 7.57
N PHE A 641 7.79 -19.33 6.40
CA PHE A 641 9.16 -19.00 6.08
C PHE A 641 9.36 -17.49 5.95
N LEU A 642 10.47 -17.00 6.48
CA LEU A 642 10.94 -15.63 6.29
C LEU A 642 12.45 -15.64 6.11
N HIS A 643 12.90 -15.01 5.03
CA HIS A 643 14.31 -14.78 4.73
C HIS A 643 14.52 -13.28 4.51
N VAL A 644 15.36 -12.69 5.35
CA VAL A 644 15.79 -11.29 5.28
C VAL A 644 17.28 -11.32 5.05
N THR A 645 17.77 -10.74 3.97
CA THR A 645 19.16 -10.89 3.56
C THR A 645 19.75 -9.56 3.14
N LYS A 646 21.00 -9.32 3.51
CA LYS A 646 21.77 -8.22 2.94
C LYS A 646 22.02 -8.48 1.44
N PRO A 647 21.90 -7.45 0.57
CA PRO A 647 22.18 -7.57 -0.87
C PRO A 647 23.59 -8.00 -1.26
N SER A 648 24.56 -7.96 -0.34
CA SER A 648 25.97 -8.26 -0.61
C SER A 648 26.43 -9.41 0.28
N PRO A 649 27.14 -10.40 -0.27
CA PRO A 649 27.68 -11.50 0.53
C PRO A 649 28.79 -11.00 1.45
N THR A 650 28.69 -11.34 2.74
CA THR A 650 29.73 -11.05 3.74
C THR A 650 30.00 -12.28 4.58
N THR A 651 31.23 -12.41 5.09
CA THR A 651 31.55 -13.45 6.08
C THR A 651 30.79 -13.16 7.37
N THR A 652 29.94 -14.08 7.79
CA THR A 652 29.03 -13.88 8.92
C THR A 652 29.28 -14.88 10.04
N THR A 653 28.91 -14.49 11.26
CA THR A 653 28.81 -15.39 12.42
C THR A 653 27.35 -15.78 12.62
N GLN A 654 27.06 -17.07 12.61
CA GLN A 654 25.69 -17.59 12.76
C GLN A 654 25.31 -17.85 14.22
N ILE A 655 24.12 -17.40 14.60
CA ILE A 655 23.42 -17.74 15.83
C ILE A 655 22.17 -18.53 15.43
N VAL A 656 22.06 -19.78 15.89
CA VAL A 656 20.96 -20.67 15.52
C VAL A 656 20.26 -21.15 16.77
N THR A 657 18.94 -21.01 16.84
CA THR A 657 18.12 -21.52 17.94
C THR A 657 16.95 -22.35 17.44
N GLY A 658 16.42 -23.19 18.33
CA GLY A 658 15.36 -24.12 18.01
C GLY A 658 15.77 -25.17 16.99
N GLY A 659 14.79 -25.76 16.32
CA GLY A 659 15.02 -26.82 15.36
C GLY A 659 13.89 -26.96 14.36
N VAL A 660 14.21 -27.54 13.20
CA VAL A 660 13.21 -27.83 12.15
C VAL A 660 12.17 -28.81 12.67
N LYS A 661 12.59 -29.86 13.38
CA LYS A 661 11.70 -30.90 13.91
C LYS A 661 10.73 -30.37 14.94
N THR A 662 11.14 -29.37 15.71
CA THR A 662 10.31 -28.69 16.70
C THR A 662 9.48 -27.57 16.09
N GLY A 663 9.67 -27.25 14.81
CA GLY A 663 8.90 -26.23 14.09
C GLY A 663 9.16 -24.81 14.58
N ASN A 664 10.34 -24.55 15.17
CA ASN A 664 10.73 -23.25 15.71
C ASN A 664 12.18 -22.89 15.32
N TYR A 665 12.58 -23.16 14.09
CA TYR A 665 13.92 -22.84 13.61
C TYR A 665 14.08 -21.33 13.41
N PHE A 666 15.12 -20.75 14.02
CA PHE A 666 15.47 -19.33 13.89
C PHE A 666 16.99 -19.20 13.77
N CYS A 667 17.45 -18.56 12.70
CA CYS A 667 18.85 -18.24 12.46
C CYS A 667 19.04 -16.73 12.25
N ILE A 668 20.03 -16.17 12.92
CA ILE A 668 20.51 -14.80 12.72
C ILE A 668 21.98 -14.88 12.31
N GLU A 669 22.33 -14.16 11.25
CA GLU A 669 23.71 -13.99 10.85
C GLU A 669 24.18 -12.57 11.15
N LEU A 670 25.32 -12.48 11.82
CA LEU A 670 25.95 -11.22 12.21
C LEU A 670 27.16 -10.93 11.32
N ASP A 671 27.37 -9.67 10.95
CA ASP A 671 28.60 -9.22 10.30
C ASP A 671 29.80 -9.23 11.27
N CYS A 672 30.98 -8.90 10.73
CA CYS A 672 32.20 -8.77 11.54
C CYS A 672 32.12 -7.67 12.64
N ASN A 673 31.16 -6.75 12.53
CA ASN A 673 30.91 -5.69 13.51
C ASN A 673 29.78 -6.04 14.50
N GLY A 674 29.16 -7.21 14.39
CA GLY A 674 28.04 -7.64 15.24
C GLY A 674 26.68 -7.03 14.88
N LEU A 675 26.49 -6.53 13.65
CA LEU A 675 25.22 -6.11 13.07
C LEU A 675 24.48 -7.29 12.44
N VAL A 676 23.16 -7.34 12.60
CA VAL A 676 22.31 -8.34 11.95
C VAL A 676 22.23 -8.08 10.43
N GLU A 677 22.73 -9.02 9.64
CA GLU A 677 22.71 -8.97 8.16
C GLU A 677 21.73 -9.97 7.54
N THR A 678 21.52 -11.12 8.18
CA THR A 678 20.60 -12.14 7.67
C THR A 678 19.71 -12.65 8.78
N ILE A 679 18.43 -12.89 8.48
CA ILE A 679 17.45 -13.53 9.35
C ILE A 679 16.78 -14.64 8.54
N ILE A 680 16.81 -15.87 9.05
CA ILE A 680 16.14 -17.02 8.45
C ILE A 680 15.23 -17.64 9.51
N CYS A 681 13.93 -17.65 9.24
CA CYS A 681 12.92 -18.23 10.12
C CYS A 681 12.18 -19.34 9.37
N LEU A 682 11.99 -20.46 10.04
CA LEU A 682 11.13 -21.55 9.59
C LEU A 682 10.31 -22.05 10.79
N SER A 683 9.03 -21.68 10.82
CA SER A 683 8.14 -21.92 11.97
C SER A 683 6.82 -22.57 11.55
N LEU A 684 6.26 -23.46 12.37
CA LEU A 684 4.89 -23.95 12.18
C LEU A 684 3.85 -22.91 12.63
N GLU A 685 4.21 -22.05 13.57
CA GLU A 685 3.38 -20.95 14.05
C GLU A 685 3.53 -19.70 13.17
N PRO A 686 2.47 -18.85 13.08
CA PRO A 686 2.51 -17.63 12.29
C PRO A 686 3.56 -16.65 12.84
N LEU A 687 4.29 -16.01 11.93
CA LEU A 687 5.40 -15.13 12.26
C LEU A 687 4.93 -13.67 12.40
N PRO A 688 5.28 -12.93 13.47
CA PRO A 688 5.10 -11.49 13.54
C PRO A 688 6.16 -10.78 12.68
N ILE A 689 6.01 -10.89 11.35
CA ILE A 689 7.01 -10.46 10.35
C ILE A 689 7.42 -9.00 10.55
N SER A 690 6.47 -8.09 10.79
CA SER A 690 6.75 -6.66 11.00
C SER A 690 7.74 -6.41 12.14
N ASN A 691 7.70 -7.22 13.21
CA ASN A 691 8.62 -7.12 14.34
C ASN A 691 10.02 -7.58 13.93
N TYR A 692 10.14 -8.71 13.24
CA TYR A 692 11.43 -9.30 12.88
C TYR A 692 12.18 -8.46 11.84
N LEU A 693 11.47 -7.82 10.91
CA LEU A 693 12.08 -6.88 9.97
C LEU A 693 12.81 -5.71 10.68
N THR A 694 12.45 -5.37 11.92
CA THR A 694 13.12 -4.29 12.67
C THR A 694 14.47 -4.68 13.26
N LEU A 695 14.78 -5.99 13.31
CA LEU A 695 16.03 -6.52 13.84
C LEU A 695 17.19 -6.33 12.85
N TYR A 696 16.89 -6.31 11.55
CA TYR A 696 17.89 -6.11 10.50
C TYR A 696 18.64 -4.77 10.69
N GLY A 697 19.96 -4.82 10.55
CA GLY A 697 20.85 -3.68 10.74
C GLY A 697 21.00 -3.22 12.20
N LYS A 698 20.46 -3.96 13.19
CA LYS A 698 20.70 -3.67 14.61
C LYS A 698 21.94 -4.42 15.10
N HIS A 699 22.68 -3.77 16.00
CA HIS A 699 23.82 -4.40 16.67
C HIS A 699 23.34 -5.35 17.77
N GLU A 700 23.97 -6.52 17.89
CA GLU A 700 23.68 -7.55 18.91
C GLU A 700 23.63 -7.02 20.36
N LYS A 701 24.37 -5.96 20.71
CA LYS A 701 24.32 -5.33 22.03
C LYS A 701 22.97 -4.68 22.32
N LEU A 702 22.34 -4.07 21.31
CA LEU A 702 20.99 -3.50 21.42
C LEU A 702 19.91 -4.57 21.53
N LEU A 703 20.26 -5.81 21.21
CA LEU A 703 19.41 -6.99 21.29
C LEU A 703 19.75 -7.85 22.52
N GLY A 704 20.35 -7.23 23.55
CA GLY A 704 20.58 -7.88 24.84
C GLY A 704 21.85 -8.73 24.92
N GLN A 705 22.88 -8.40 24.14
CA GLN A 705 24.14 -9.16 24.07
C GLN A 705 23.91 -10.60 23.58
N MET A 706 23.13 -10.76 22.50
CA MET A 706 22.70 -12.08 22.00
C MET A 706 23.87 -13.03 21.77
N LEU A 707 24.98 -12.54 21.21
CA LEU A 707 26.13 -13.37 20.89
C LEU A 707 26.77 -13.96 22.15
N ARG A 708 26.84 -13.18 23.22
CA ARG A 708 27.36 -13.64 24.51
C ARG A 708 26.43 -14.67 25.13
N ARG A 709 25.12 -14.38 25.19
CA ARG A 709 24.11 -15.30 25.76
C ARG A 709 24.04 -16.62 25.00
N TYR A 710 24.22 -16.58 23.68
CA TYR A 710 24.28 -17.78 22.85
C TYR A 710 25.51 -18.64 23.19
N ARG A 711 26.69 -18.03 23.34
CA ARG A 711 27.91 -18.75 23.74
C ARG A 711 27.86 -19.31 25.17
N GLU A 712 27.05 -18.69 26.04
CA GLU A 712 26.82 -19.13 27.42
C GLU A 712 25.62 -20.10 27.54
N ASP A 713 25.05 -20.59 26.43
CA ASP A 713 23.86 -21.47 26.35
C ASP A 713 22.60 -20.91 27.07
N LEU A 714 22.55 -19.60 27.29
CA LEU A 714 21.42 -18.89 27.92
C LEU A 714 20.29 -18.57 26.93
N LEU A 715 20.52 -18.78 25.64
CA LEU A 715 19.61 -18.40 24.55
C LEU A 715 19.15 -19.66 23.80
N GLN A 716 18.09 -20.30 24.31
CA GLN A 716 17.59 -21.57 23.75
C GLN A 716 16.56 -21.38 22.63
N ASP A 717 15.76 -20.31 22.68
CA ASP A 717 14.70 -20.03 21.72
C ASP A 717 14.58 -18.51 21.47
N LEU A 718 14.87 -18.08 20.24
CA LEU A 718 14.75 -16.68 19.85
C LEU A 718 13.29 -16.23 19.70
N TYR A 719 12.33 -17.11 19.37
CA TYR A 719 10.93 -16.71 19.21
C TYR A 719 10.37 -16.13 20.52
N ARG A 720 10.65 -16.79 21.65
CA ARG A 720 10.22 -16.34 22.99
C ARG A 720 11.02 -15.16 23.53
N ASN A 721 12.31 -15.08 23.20
CA ASN A 721 13.21 -14.07 23.79
C ASN A 721 13.29 -12.76 22.99
N ILE A 722 12.93 -12.73 21.70
CA ILE A 722 13.01 -11.53 20.86
C ILE A 722 11.91 -10.50 21.14
N LEU A 723 10.69 -10.94 21.46
CA LEU A 723 9.54 -10.06 21.71
C LEU A 723 9.81 -9.01 22.80
N PRO A 724 10.41 -9.37 23.96
CA PRO A 724 10.86 -8.40 24.95
C PRO A 724 11.87 -7.37 24.42
N PHE A 725 12.81 -7.78 23.57
CA PHE A 725 13.84 -6.87 23.04
C PHE A 725 13.26 -5.83 22.07
N VAL A 726 12.31 -6.23 21.23
CA VAL A 726 11.59 -5.32 20.33
C VAL A 726 10.76 -4.31 21.14
N GLN A 727 10.09 -4.77 22.20
CA GLN A 727 9.31 -3.91 23.11
C GLN A 727 10.20 -2.91 23.87
N PHE A 728 11.34 -3.34 24.43
CA PHE A 728 12.27 -2.46 25.16
C PHE A 728 12.87 -1.36 24.26
N GLN A 729 13.22 -1.66 23.01
CA GLN A 729 13.76 -0.65 22.07
C GLN A 729 12.75 0.46 21.78
N PHE A 730 11.45 0.15 21.69
CA PHE A 730 10.41 1.13 21.45
C PHE A 730 10.10 1.99 22.68
N VAL A 731 10.15 1.42 23.89
CA VAL A 731 10.04 2.19 25.14
C VAL A 731 11.18 3.20 25.28
N VAL A 732 12.40 2.82 24.90
CA VAL A 732 13.56 3.74 24.90
C VAL A 732 13.46 4.81 23.81
N ARG A 733 12.92 4.49 22.62
CA ARG A 733 12.66 5.51 21.57
C ARG A 733 11.57 6.50 21.94
N LYS A 734 10.52 6.10 22.67
CA LYS A 734 9.52 7.03 23.26
C LYS A 734 10.12 7.93 24.35
N LYS A 735 11.22 7.51 24.99
CA LYS A 735 11.93 8.25 26.04
C LYS A 735 13.29 8.78 25.57
N LYS A 736 13.29 9.69 24.60
CA LYS A 736 14.42 10.63 24.42
C LYS A 736 13.91 12.07 24.43
N VAL A 737 13.69 12.56 25.63
CA VAL A 737 14.24 13.79 26.25
C VAL A 737 13.54 13.91 27.61
N THR A 738 14.26 13.53 28.65
CA THR A 738 14.43 14.22 29.95
C THR A 738 15.15 13.20 30.85
N LEU A 739 16.47 13.34 30.96
CA LEU A 739 17.25 12.62 31.96
C LEU A 739 16.94 13.31 33.30
N THR A 740 16.11 12.70 34.14
CA THR A 740 16.03 13.08 35.56
C THR A 740 16.00 11.82 36.38
N VAL A 741 16.98 11.77 37.28
CA VAL A 741 17.31 10.73 38.24
C VAL A 741 16.05 10.19 38.94
N PHE A 742 15.76 8.91 38.80
CA PHE A 742 14.83 8.22 39.68
C PHE A 742 15.60 7.74 40.92
N CYS A 743 15.60 8.56 41.96
CA CYS A 743 15.85 8.12 43.33
C CYS A 743 14.50 7.91 44.02
N CYS A 744 14.42 6.82 44.78
CA CYS A 744 13.32 6.39 45.63
C CYS A 744 12.63 7.54 46.41
N PHE A 745 11.29 7.57 46.42
CA PHE A 745 10.51 8.01 47.57
C PHE A 745 9.17 7.27 47.64
N PHE A 746 9.00 6.49 48.71
CA PHE A 746 7.74 6.03 49.27
C PHE A 746 7.16 7.16 50.14
N ILE A 747 5.81 7.28 50.24
CA ILE A 747 4.99 7.54 51.47
C ILE A 747 3.61 8.20 51.13
N VAL A 748 2.53 7.42 51.36
CA VAL A 748 1.28 7.66 52.14
C VAL A 748 0.34 8.86 51.85
N LYS A 749 -0.96 8.58 51.56
CA LYS A 749 -2.21 8.89 52.35
C LYS A 749 -3.47 8.75 51.46
N TYR A 750 -4.41 7.82 51.72
CA TYR A 750 -5.61 7.89 52.58
C TYR A 750 -6.66 8.99 52.23
N GLU A 751 -7.74 8.54 51.56
CA GLU A 751 -9.18 8.57 51.95
C GLU A 751 -9.86 9.82 52.57
N ILE A 752 -11.16 9.92 52.23
CA ILE A 752 -12.37 10.49 52.88
C ILE A 752 -12.94 11.89 52.49
N TYR A 753 -14.25 11.81 52.17
CA TYR A 753 -15.40 12.75 52.27
C TYR A 753 -15.86 13.48 50.98
N LEU A 754 -16.94 13.05 50.28
CA LEU A 754 -18.41 13.20 50.60
C LEU A 754 -18.72 14.64 51.04
N THR A 755 -19.67 15.40 50.50
CA THR A 755 -21.08 15.14 50.15
C THR A 755 -21.66 16.45 49.58
N LYS A 756 -22.68 16.43 48.71
CA LYS A 756 -24.10 16.84 48.98
C LYS A 756 -24.49 17.94 47.96
N VAL A 757 -25.70 18.04 47.39
CA VAL A 757 -27.04 17.76 47.92
C VAL A 757 -28.02 17.45 46.75
N MET A 758 -28.87 16.45 47.00
CA MET A 758 -30.19 16.09 46.44
C MET A 758 -30.31 15.64 44.99
#